data_AF-A0A1Y5GWU9-F1
#
_entry.id   AF-A0A1Y5GWU9-F1
#
_cell.length_a   1.000
_cell.length_b   1.000
_cell.length_c   1.000
_cell.angle_alpha   90.00
_cell.angle_beta   90.00
_cell.angle_gamma   90.00
#
_symmetry.space_group_name_H-M   'P 1'
#
loop_
_entity.id
_entity.type
_entity.pdbx_description
1 polymer ?
#
loop_
_entity_poly.entity_id
_entity_poly.type
_entity_poly.pdbx_seq_one_letter_code
_entity_poly.pdbx_strand_id
1 'polypeptide(L)'
;MNGFFSRMLQRFSLISALVVLVMGSNNIRADSFDDAVNHYLKGFDACQEANGLLRANRISAAKQKLNVYHKILGEAQRMDPSIVKTNKRDMEGNIKFCRRVATNIEVEQATPFIDKAIAQCDLAQKALKGKKPEAAMEHLMAFKAHKEEAWNITDKLSDIFSIRNQVKRCQRLEKKIMSAGKKQEAINLSVETVKEESSSYAETCSQALKSLNASSIDEVSLKNATKSIVLAKSHKKNVKDESVAFDTFAANPKHEAKALVASNLKKGDKCLASAEKLVVKKRKELKKATATLDSYIGSLKSAAKLCEAARSVTKTKASDSVYAKAKAAYQKAQSSESSLRKKLRKDKYYLAYPNSPKVKVINKTLSKTSSCLADTNKRMTKMFSSIKAEKKAFAARKAKEEAARLAKASAAEKAKIKAEIAKKKKLEAAKAAKLAKVAADARATEIAAAKAAAKQAAEAAVKLAAEAAASVASAVTSTAKTETQPETTGSSAVLAVSGVITFSQISESLAVIYANGSQPEAKTISAELSRNGFDQDVYVVSPDSKINLKNKDNTLHRIKATDDYNDISVKLAKLQPRQKRPVKVSWRDNTIVQIRSDKGALAASYVANIPSAAYQVVEFKVGKSSHGFSFVTIPPGADKVTILIPNHDPVVVSFASGGSQLIPLVKKGEEVGEVVIELN
;
A
#
# COMPACT_ATOMS: atom_id res chain seq x y z
N MET A 1 -23.68 -40.77 28.81
CA MET A 1 -24.33 -42.10 28.80
C MET A 1 -24.21 -42.68 30.21
N ASN A 2 -25.30 -43.21 30.76
CA ASN A 2 -25.49 -44.26 31.79
C ASN A 2 -24.50 -44.29 33.00
N GLY A 3 -24.90 -44.38 34.27
CA GLY A 3 -26.12 -45.01 34.83
C GLY A 3 -25.94 -46.54 34.95
N PHE A 4 -26.41 -47.25 35.96
CA PHE A 4 -27.18 -46.92 37.18
C PHE A 4 -27.07 -48.16 38.14
N PHE A 5 -27.95 -48.28 39.16
CA PHE A 5 -28.18 -49.50 40.00
C PHE A 5 -27.08 -49.88 41.03
N SER A 6 -27.40 -50.44 42.21
CA SER A 6 -28.72 -50.67 42.86
C SER A 6 -28.67 -50.61 44.40
N ARG A 7 -29.85 -50.52 45.04
CA ARG A 7 -30.10 -50.80 46.47
C ARG A 7 -31.23 -51.84 46.59
N MET A 8 -31.18 -52.69 47.61
CA MET A 8 -32.31 -53.32 48.31
C MET A 8 -31.92 -53.44 49.81
N LEU A 9 -32.75 -53.14 50.83
CA LEU A 9 -34.05 -53.73 51.24
C LEU A 9 -33.83 -55.21 51.70
N GLN A 10 -34.34 -55.77 52.80
CA GLN A 10 -35.29 -55.38 53.89
C GLN A 10 -35.08 -56.38 55.10
N ARG A 11 -35.54 -56.27 56.37
CA ARG A 11 -36.33 -55.29 57.19
C ARG A 11 -36.30 -55.67 58.71
N PHE A 12 -36.72 -54.73 59.58
CA PHE A 12 -37.43 -54.87 60.88
C PHE A 12 -36.82 -55.39 62.21
N SER A 13 -37.21 -54.64 63.27
CA SER A 13 -37.65 -55.03 64.64
C SER A 13 -36.69 -55.51 65.74
N LEU A 14 -36.40 -54.59 66.67
CA LEU A 14 -36.82 -54.59 68.09
C LEU A 14 -36.98 -55.93 68.83
N ILE A 15 -36.26 -56.09 69.96
CA ILE A 15 -36.83 -56.19 71.33
C ILE A 15 -35.72 -55.96 72.38
N SER A 16 -36.11 -55.52 73.58
CA SER A 16 -35.21 -55.10 74.67
C SER A 16 -34.74 -56.26 75.58
N ALA A 17 -33.51 -56.17 76.08
CA ALA A 17 -33.10 -56.75 77.36
C ALA A 17 -31.91 -55.96 77.95
N LEU A 18 -31.90 -55.73 79.26
CA LEU A 18 -30.84 -55.02 79.98
C LEU A 18 -30.28 -55.91 81.08
N VAL A 19 -29.01 -56.31 80.97
CA VAL A 19 -28.21 -56.86 82.07
C VAL A 19 -26.79 -56.31 81.95
N VAL A 20 -26.27 -55.74 83.04
CA VAL A 20 -24.85 -55.37 83.17
C VAL A 20 -24.11 -56.56 83.76
N LEU A 21 -23.00 -56.96 83.16
CA LEU A 21 -21.96 -57.71 83.87
C LEU A 21 -20.58 -57.25 83.43
N VAL A 22 -19.69 -57.05 84.40
CA VAL A 22 -18.31 -56.61 84.18
C VAL A 22 -17.42 -57.81 83.94
N MET A 23 -16.72 -57.84 82.80
CA MET A 23 -15.41 -58.48 82.68
C MET A 23 -14.47 -57.60 81.85
N GLY A 24 -13.21 -57.51 82.28
CA GLY A 24 -12.28 -56.51 81.77
C GLY A 24 -11.82 -56.77 80.34
N SER A 25 -11.93 -55.76 79.48
CA SER A 25 -11.20 -55.72 78.22
C SER A 25 -9.70 -55.58 78.51
N ASN A 26 -9.01 -56.70 78.64
CA ASN A 26 -7.55 -56.75 78.54
C ASN A 26 -7.16 -56.21 77.17
N ASN A 27 -6.82 -54.93 77.11
CA ASN A 27 -6.16 -54.33 75.96
C ASN A 27 -4.75 -54.90 75.88
N ILE A 28 -4.64 -56.11 75.32
CA ILE A 28 -3.41 -56.64 74.76
C ILE A 28 -3.08 -55.75 73.56
N ARG A 29 -2.48 -54.59 73.85
CA ARG A 29 -1.64 -53.92 72.87
C ARG A 29 -0.46 -54.84 72.65
N ALA A 30 -0.43 -55.49 71.48
CA ALA A 30 0.85 -55.74 70.84
C ALA A 30 1.54 -54.36 70.72
N ASP A 31 2.80 -54.27 71.13
CA ASP A 31 3.52 -53.00 71.08
C ASP A 31 3.74 -52.60 69.62
N SER A 32 2.94 -51.62 69.16
CA SER A 32 2.96 -51.09 67.79
C SER A 32 4.36 -50.71 67.34
N PHE A 33 5.19 -50.28 68.30
CA PHE A 33 6.59 -49.97 68.12
C PHE A 33 7.43 -51.20 67.71
N ASP A 34 7.36 -52.31 68.45
CA ASP A 34 8.20 -53.47 68.16
C ASP A 34 7.68 -54.26 66.95
N ASP A 35 6.38 -54.27 66.68
CA ASP A 35 5.83 -54.75 65.41
C ASP A 35 6.33 -53.91 64.22
N ALA A 36 6.33 -52.57 64.35
CA ALA A 36 6.88 -51.67 63.34
C ALA A 36 8.39 -51.90 63.11
N VAL A 37 9.17 -52.10 64.18
CA VAL A 37 10.61 -52.39 64.08
C VAL A 37 10.85 -53.76 63.42
N ASN A 38 10.09 -54.78 63.82
CA ASN A 38 10.20 -56.13 63.23
C ASN A 38 9.75 -56.16 61.76
N HIS A 39 8.85 -55.25 61.33
CA HIS A 39 8.55 -55.04 59.90
C HIS A 39 9.66 -54.25 59.18
N TYR A 40 10.17 -53.17 59.78
CA TYR A 40 11.26 -52.36 59.22
C TYR A 40 12.52 -53.18 58.91
N LEU A 41 12.93 -54.09 59.81
CA LEU A 41 14.16 -54.87 59.63
C LEU A 41 14.15 -55.70 58.33
N LYS A 42 12.99 -56.22 57.91
CA LYS A 42 12.82 -56.90 56.60
C LYS A 42 13.10 -55.97 55.41
N GLY A 43 12.85 -54.68 55.58
CA GLY A 43 13.22 -53.63 54.62
C GLY A 43 14.69 -53.25 54.71
N PHE A 44 15.26 -53.23 55.92
CA PHE A 44 16.69 -52.96 56.14
C PHE A 44 17.57 -53.97 55.40
N ASP A 45 17.20 -55.26 55.40
CA ASP A 45 17.88 -56.29 54.62
C ASP A 45 17.87 -55.98 53.11
N ALA A 46 16.73 -55.55 52.55
CA ALA A 46 16.65 -55.10 51.16
C ALA A 46 17.55 -53.87 50.86
N CYS A 47 17.78 -53.00 51.86
CA CYS A 47 18.75 -51.91 51.77
C CYS A 47 20.21 -52.41 51.83
N GLN A 48 20.52 -53.42 52.64
CA GLN A 48 21.84 -54.07 52.66
C GLN A 48 22.12 -54.76 51.31
N GLU A 49 21.15 -55.48 50.75
CA GLU A 49 21.20 -56.03 49.40
C GLU A 49 21.44 -54.95 48.34
N ALA A 50 20.75 -53.80 48.43
CA ALA A 50 20.93 -52.69 47.51
C ALA A 50 22.38 -52.15 47.53
N ASN A 51 23.00 -52.05 48.72
CA ASN A 51 24.42 -51.70 48.86
C ASN A 51 25.36 -52.77 48.28
N GLY A 52 25.04 -54.06 48.44
CA GLY A 52 25.80 -55.16 47.80
C GLY A 52 25.72 -55.12 46.28
N LEU A 53 24.52 -54.92 45.73
CA LEU A 53 24.26 -54.78 44.30
C LEU A 53 24.94 -53.52 43.71
N LEU A 54 24.97 -52.41 44.45
CA LEU A 54 25.70 -51.20 44.05
C LEU A 54 27.20 -51.46 43.92
N ARG A 55 27.81 -52.12 44.92
CA ARG A 55 29.24 -52.51 44.89
C ARG A 55 29.56 -53.47 43.75
N ALA A 56 28.59 -54.30 43.33
CA ALA A 56 28.69 -55.16 42.15
C ALA A 56 28.38 -54.43 40.82
N ASN A 57 28.29 -53.09 40.81
CA ASN A 57 27.91 -52.25 39.66
C ASN A 57 26.53 -52.58 39.04
N ARG A 58 25.61 -53.19 39.80
CA ARG A 58 24.26 -53.55 39.36
C ARG A 58 23.25 -52.45 39.73
N ILE A 59 23.55 -51.22 39.34
CA ILE A 59 22.86 -49.98 39.76
C ILE A 59 21.32 -50.07 39.63
N SER A 60 20.80 -50.63 38.53
CA SER A 60 19.35 -50.79 38.33
C SER A 60 18.71 -51.75 39.36
N ALA A 61 19.35 -52.89 39.63
CA ALA A 61 18.89 -53.85 40.65
C ALA A 61 19.04 -53.28 42.07
N ALA A 62 20.09 -52.49 42.33
CA ALA A 62 20.26 -51.76 43.58
C ALA A 62 19.10 -50.77 43.80
N LYS A 63 18.69 -50.02 42.77
CA LYS A 63 17.51 -49.13 42.82
C LYS A 63 16.21 -49.89 43.08
N GLN A 64 16.02 -51.05 42.46
CA GLN A 64 14.85 -51.91 42.70
C GLN A 64 14.78 -52.40 44.16
N LYS A 65 15.90 -52.86 44.73
CA LYS A 65 15.96 -53.28 46.15
C LYS A 65 15.82 -52.09 47.12
N LEU A 66 16.36 -50.92 46.78
CA LEU A 66 16.12 -49.68 47.52
C LEU A 66 14.63 -49.29 47.52
N ASN A 67 13.91 -49.44 46.41
CA ASN A 67 12.47 -49.18 46.36
C ASN A 67 11.68 -50.12 47.29
N VAL A 68 12.13 -51.37 47.48
CA VAL A 68 11.55 -52.30 48.46
C VAL A 68 11.80 -51.81 49.89
N TYR A 69 13.00 -51.35 50.22
CA TYR A 69 13.29 -50.68 51.50
C TYR A 69 12.38 -49.47 51.74
N HIS A 70 12.23 -48.56 50.76
CA HIS A 70 11.35 -47.39 50.88
C HIS A 70 9.89 -47.77 51.09
N LYS A 71 9.39 -48.82 50.43
CA LYS A 71 8.03 -49.35 50.64
C LYS A 71 7.85 -49.85 52.08
N ILE A 72 8.73 -50.73 52.55
CA ILE A 72 8.61 -51.35 53.88
C ILE A 72 8.81 -50.30 54.99
N LEU A 73 9.71 -49.33 54.81
CA LEU A 73 9.84 -48.17 55.70
C LEU A 73 8.54 -47.36 55.77
N GLY A 74 7.91 -47.08 54.64
CA GLY A 74 6.62 -46.37 54.57
C GLY A 74 5.43 -47.15 55.15
N GLU A 75 5.53 -48.48 55.21
CA GLU A 75 4.56 -49.34 55.92
C GLU A 75 4.82 -49.31 57.43
N ALA A 76 6.06 -49.49 57.87
CA ALA A 76 6.43 -49.43 59.28
C ALA A 76 6.15 -48.05 59.91
N GLN A 77 6.33 -46.95 59.15
CA GLN A 77 5.94 -45.59 59.56
C GLN A 77 4.44 -45.42 59.80
N ARG A 78 3.57 -46.25 59.19
CA ARG A 78 2.12 -46.24 59.43
C ARG A 78 1.73 -47.09 60.63
N MET A 79 2.55 -48.08 60.99
CA MET A 79 2.40 -48.89 62.20
C MET A 79 2.82 -48.07 63.43
N ASP A 80 4.00 -47.43 63.40
CA ASP A 80 4.44 -46.50 64.44
C ASP A 80 5.30 -45.35 63.85
N PRO A 81 4.82 -44.09 63.84
CA PRO A 81 5.57 -42.94 63.33
C PRO A 81 6.83 -42.57 64.11
N SER A 82 7.03 -43.10 65.33
CA SER A 82 8.23 -42.83 66.14
C SER A 82 9.47 -43.59 65.64
N ILE A 83 9.28 -44.65 64.84
CA ILE A 83 10.35 -45.51 64.33
C ILE A 83 11.46 -44.76 63.59
N VAL A 84 11.14 -43.63 62.94
CA VAL A 84 12.12 -42.78 62.22
C VAL A 84 12.68 -41.62 63.03
N LYS A 85 12.38 -41.56 64.34
CA LYS A 85 12.83 -40.54 65.29
C LYS A 85 13.53 -41.13 66.52
N THR A 86 13.54 -42.46 66.65
CA THR A 86 14.07 -43.20 67.79
C THR A 86 15.50 -43.67 67.56
N ASN A 87 16.27 -43.82 68.64
CA ASN A 87 17.57 -44.50 68.66
C ASN A 87 17.48 -45.93 69.24
N LYS A 88 16.31 -46.35 69.77
CA LYS A 88 16.07 -47.73 70.22
C LYS A 88 16.37 -48.72 69.08
N ARG A 89 16.96 -49.88 69.41
CA ARG A 89 17.31 -50.97 68.46
C ARG A 89 18.12 -50.49 67.23
N ASP A 90 18.95 -49.46 67.39
CA ASP A 90 19.74 -48.74 66.37
C ASP A 90 18.97 -48.30 65.12
N MET A 91 17.70 -47.94 65.30
CA MET A 91 16.86 -47.43 64.21
C MET A 91 17.47 -46.20 63.51
N GLU A 92 18.07 -45.28 64.27
CA GLU A 92 18.68 -44.08 63.71
C GLU A 92 19.93 -44.40 62.86
N GLY A 93 20.79 -45.32 63.31
CA GLY A 93 21.99 -45.76 62.57
C GLY A 93 21.60 -46.48 61.27
N ASN A 94 20.66 -47.40 61.34
CA ASN A 94 20.14 -48.15 60.20
C ASN A 94 19.50 -47.24 59.14
N ILE A 95 18.68 -46.25 59.56
CA ILE A 95 18.10 -45.26 58.65
C ILE A 95 19.16 -44.33 58.04
N LYS A 96 20.17 -43.91 58.81
CA LYS A 96 21.32 -43.12 58.31
C LYS A 96 22.15 -43.91 57.28
N PHE A 97 22.37 -45.21 57.51
CA PHE A 97 23.04 -46.10 56.56
C PHE A 97 22.26 -46.17 55.25
N CYS A 98 20.97 -46.50 55.29
CA CYS A 98 20.18 -46.62 54.06
C CYS A 98 20.00 -45.30 53.31
N ARG A 99 19.98 -44.16 54.00
CA ARG A 99 20.03 -42.83 53.35
C ARG A 99 21.34 -42.64 52.57
N ARG A 100 22.48 -43.08 53.11
CA ARG A 100 23.77 -43.06 52.41
C ARG A 100 23.77 -44.01 51.20
N VAL A 101 23.18 -45.19 51.34
CA VAL A 101 23.01 -46.15 50.22
C VAL A 101 22.16 -45.53 49.10
N ALA A 102 21.06 -44.84 49.43
CA ALA A 102 20.25 -44.10 48.47
C ALA A 102 21.05 -43.03 47.72
N THR A 103 21.75 -42.14 48.44
CA THR A 103 22.60 -41.10 47.84
C THR A 103 23.71 -41.69 46.95
N ASN A 104 24.33 -42.81 47.34
CA ASN A 104 25.33 -43.46 46.50
C ASN A 104 24.70 -44.06 45.23
N ILE A 105 23.50 -44.66 45.33
CA ILE A 105 22.73 -45.17 44.18
C ILE A 105 22.32 -44.04 43.22
N GLU A 106 21.99 -42.85 43.73
CA GLU A 106 21.73 -41.64 42.93
C GLU A 106 23.00 -41.11 42.24
N VAL A 107 24.11 -41.00 42.97
CA VAL A 107 25.40 -40.55 42.45
C VAL A 107 25.83 -41.42 41.26
N GLU A 108 25.81 -42.76 41.39
CA GLU A 108 26.21 -43.63 40.28
C GLU A 108 25.23 -43.66 39.10
N GLN A 109 23.97 -43.24 39.29
CA GLN A 109 23.05 -42.98 38.16
C GLN A 109 23.40 -41.68 37.43
N ALA A 110 23.99 -40.72 38.12
CA ALA A 110 24.34 -39.41 37.57
C ALA A 110 25.78 -39.35 37.02
N THR A 111 26.70 -40.21 37.48
CA THR A 111 28.10 -40.33 37.00
C THR A 111 28.20 -40.40 35.47
N PRO A 112 27.46 -41.27 34.74
CA PRO A 112 27.57 -41.38 33.28
C PRO A 112 27.13 -40.13 32.52
N PHE A 113 26.34 -39.24 33.13
CA PHE A 113 25.92 -37.98 32.53
C PHE A 113 26.96 -36.89 32.75
N ILE A 114 27.55 -36.79 33.94
CA ILE A 114 28.59 -35.80 34.20
C ILE A 114 29.91 -36.12 33.47
N ASP A 115 30.23 -37.40 33.26
CA ASP A 115 31.35 -37.81 32.40
C ASP A 115 31.15 -37.38 30.94
N LYS A 116 29.96 -37.59 30.37
CA LYS A 116 29.60 -37.07 29.03
C LYS A 116 29.74 -35.55 28.97
N ALA A 117 29.29 -34.84 29.99
CA ALA A 117 29.42 -33.39 30.07
C ALA A 117 30.91 -32.96 30.07
N ILE A 118 31.74 -33.60 30.89
CA ILE A 118 33.19 -33.32 30.99
C ILE A 118 33.87 -33.59 29.64
N ALA A 119 33.56 -34.69 28.97
CA ALA A 119 34.06 -34.99 27.63
C ALA A 119 33.69 -33.90 26.60
N GLN A 120 32.44 -33.43 26.61
CA GLN A 120 32.01 -32.30 25.76
C GLN A 120 32.75 -31.00 26.11
N CYS A 121 33.00 -30.72 27.39
CA CYS A 121 33.80 -29.57 27.82
C CYS A 121 35.27 -29.64 27.33
N ASP A 122 35.88 -30.83 27.30
CA ASP A 122 37.21 -31.03 26.73
C ASP A 122 37.24 -30.88 25.20
N LEU A 123 36.20 -31.35 24.49
CA LEU A 123 36.00 -31.07 23.07
C LEU A 123 35.82 -29.57 22.79
N ALA A 124 35.05 -28.87 23.64
CA ALA A 124 34.89 -27.41 23.57
C ALA A 124 36.23 -26.67 23.74
N GLN A 125 37.11 -27.16 24.64
CA GLN A 125 38.46 -26.59 24.79
C GLN A 125 39.34 -26.86 23.56
N LYS A 126 39.24 -28.05 22.96
CA LYS A 126 39.96 -28.44 21.74
C LYS A 126 39.52 -27.57 20.55
N ALA A 127 38.22 -27.36 20.36
CA ALA A 127 37.66 -26.49 19.34
C ALA A 127 38.09 -25.02 19.52
N LEU A 128 38.05 -24.49 20.76
CA LEU A 128 38.50 -23.13 21.06
C LEU A 128 40.00 -22.94 20.77
N LYS A 129 40.85 -23.90 21.17
CA LYS A 129 42.29 -23.91 20.82
C LYS A 129 42.50 -23.93 19.30
N GLY A 130 41.70 -24.70 18.57
CA GLY A 130 41.70 -24.79 17.11
C GLY A 130 41.10 -23.58 16.38
N LYS A 131 40.80 -22.47 17.07
CA LYS A 131 40.13 -21.27 16.53
C LYS A 131 38.76 -21.55 15.87
N LYS A 132 38.02 -22.55 16.38
CA LYS A 132 36.65 -22.89 15.94
C LYS A 132 35.64 -22.49 17.03
N PRO A 133 35.26 -21.20 17.15
CA PRO A 133 34.40 -20.72 18.24
C PRO A 133 32.97 -21.26 18.17
N GLU A 134 32.46 -21.54 16.96
CA GLU A 134 31.12 -22.09 16.74
C GLU A 134 31.02 -23.54 17.25
N ALA A 135 31.89 -24.43 16.81
CA ALA A 135 32.00 -25.80 17.35
C ALA A 135 32.33 -25.82 18.86
N ALA A 136 33.09 -24.85 19.37
CA ALA A 136 33.30 -24.71 20.81
C ALA A 136 32.01 -24.35 21.55
N MET A 137 31.12 -23.57 20.95
CA MET A 137 29.82 -23.19 21.52
C MET A 137 28.81 -24.35 21.46
N GLU A 138 28.82 -25.15 20.38
CA GLU A 138 28.06 -26.40 20.26
C GLU A 138 28.42 -27.39 21.38
N HIS A 139 29.71 -27.74 21.52
CA HIS A 139 30.19 -28.60 22.60
C HIS A 139 29.92 -28.01 24.00
N LEU A 140 29.90 -26.68 24.16
CA LEU A 140 29.51 -26.01 25.40
C LEU A 140 28.01 -26.18 25.72
N MET A 141 27.14 -26.19 24.70
CA MET A 141 25.71 -26.50 24.89
C MET A 141 25.52 -27.96 25.30
N ALA A 142 26.23 -28.90 24.66
CA ALA A 142 26.20 -30.32 25.04
C ALA A 142 26.72 -30.57 26.47
N PHE A 143 27.79 -29.87 26.90
CA PHE A 143 28.23 -29.85 28.31
C PHE A 143 27.10 -29.39 29.25
N LYS A 144 26.38 -28.31 28.90
CA LYS A 144 25.29 -27.81 29.74
C LYS A 144 24.15 -28.81 29.88
N ALA A 145 23.70 -29.40 28.77
CA ALA A 145 22.63 -30.39 28.73
C ALA A 145 22.97 -31.62 29.61
N HIS A 146 24.10 -32.27 29.36
CA HIS A 146 24.51 -33.45 30.15
C HIS A 146 24.77 -33.13 31.63
N LYS A 147 25.27 -31.93 31.94
CA LYS A 147 25.41 -31.46 33.34
C LYS A 147 24.05 -31.19 33.99
N GLU A 148 23.02 -30.86 33.22
CA GLU A 148 21.64 -30.67 33.71
C GLU A 148 20.93 -32.02 33.92
N GLU A 149 21.06 -32.94 32.97
CA GLU A 149 20.63 -34.34 33.11
C GLU A 149 21.20 -34.99 34.40
N ALA A 150 22.49 -34.77 34.67
CA ALA A 150 23.15 -35.25 35.89
C ALA A 150 22.59 -34.61 37.17
N TRP A 151 22.36 -33.29 37.19
CA TRP A 151 21.83 -32.57 38.35
C TRP A 151 20.34 -32.83 38.61
N ASN A 152 19.58 -33.19 37.58
CA ASN A 152 18.19 -33.63 37.70
C ASN A 152 18.05 -35.03 38.35
N ILE A 153 19.15 -35.79 38.46
CA ILE A 153 19.21 -37.05 39.21
C ILE A 153 19.59 -36.80 40.67
N THR A 154 20.64 -36.03 40.94
CA THR A 154 20.99 -35.61 42.32
C THR A 154 21.90 -34.37 42.36
N ASP A 155 21.67 -33.49 43.34
CA ASP A 155 22.54 -32.33 43.60
C ASP A 155 23.85 -32.73 44.30
N LYS A 156 23.92 -33.94 44.87
CA LYS A 156 25.06 -34.47 45.65
C LYS A 156 26.32 -34.72 44.82
N LEU A 157 26.22 -34.72 43.48
CA LEU A 157 27.39 -34.58 42.60
C LEU A 157 28.21 -33.32 42.91
N SER A 158 27.59 -32.27 43.44
CA SER A 158 28.28 -31.04 43.84
C SER A 158 29.13 -31.21 45.11
N ASP A 159 28.95 -32.27 45.90
CA ASP A 159 29.77 -32.57 47.08
C ASP A 159 31.06 -33.32 46.73
N ILE A 160 31.07 -34.05 45.62
CA ILE A 160 32.22 -34.82 45.13
C ILE A 160 33.29 -33.85 44.59
N PHE A 161 34.43 -33.77 45.28
CA PHE A 161 35.48 -32.78 45.00
C PHE A 161 36.00 -32.81 43.55
N SER A 162 36.21 -33.99 42.98
CA SER A 162 36.71 -34.14 41.59
C SER A 162 35.74 -33.51 40.59
N ILE A 163 34.47 -33.93 40.65
CA ILE A 163 33.37 -33.45 39.79
C ILE A 163 33.18 -31.94 39.96
N ARG A 164 33.12 -31.46 41.22
CA ARG A 164 33.07 -30.04 41.58
C ARG A 164 34.21 -29.23 40.92
N ASN A 165 35.43 -29.78 40.87
CA ASN A 165 36.58 -29.11 40.26
C ASN A 165 36.52 -29.14 38.72
N GLN A 166 36.16 -30.27 38.12
CA GLN A 166 36.00 -30.42 36.67
C GLN A 166 34.89 -29.47 36.14
N VAL A 167 33.73 -29.40 36.80
CA VAL A 167 32.67 -28.45 36.45
C VAL A 167 33.14 -26.99 36.59
N LYS A 168 33.91 -26.65 37.63
CA LYS A 168 34.50 -25.30 37.81
C LYS A 168 35.59 -24.96 36.78
N ARG A 169 36.22 -25.95 36.12
CA ARG A 169 37.09 -25.75 34.95
C ARG A 169 36.25 -25.40 33.72
N CYS A 170 35.16 -26.14 33.48
CA CYS A 170 34.25 -25.92 32.35
C CYS A 170 33.50 -24.58 32.43
N GLN A 171 33.02 -24.17 33.60
CA GLN A 171 32.43 -22.83 33.82
C GLN A 171 33.42 -21.67 33.58
N ARG A 172 34.73 -21.89 33.75
CA ARG A 172 35.77 -20.91 33.40
C ARG A 172 36.08 -20.89 31.89
N LEU A 173 35.90 -22.02 31.21
CA LEU A 173 35.99 -22.12 29.76
C LEU A 173 34.79 -21.46 29.06
N GLU A 174 33.57 -21.63 29.59
CA GLU A 174 32.34 -21.00 29.12
C GLU A 174 32.52 -19.50 28.85
N LYS A 175 33.05 -18.76 29.82
CA LYS A 175 33.27 -17.30 29.68
C LYS A 175 34.21 -16.94 28.51
N LYS A 176 35.17 -17.82 28.18
CA LYS A 176 36.08 -17.63 27.03
C LYS A 176 35.38 -17.96 25.71
N ILE A 177 34.63 -19.07 25.66
CA ILE A 177 33.86 -19.47 24.47
C ILE A 177 32.79 -18.42 24.14
N MET A 178 31.99 -17.98 25.12
CA MET A 178 30.97 -16.94 24.93
C MET A 178 31.55 -15.56 24.53
N SER A 179 32.83 -15.31 24.80
CA SER A 179 33.55 -14.11 24.34
C SER A 179 34.08 -14.27 22.91
N ALA A 180 34.58 -15.46 22.56
CA ALA A 180 35.01 -15.79 21.21
C ALA A 180 33.83 -15.87 20.21
N GLY A 181 32.70 -16.48 20.62
CA GLY A 181 31.47 -16.56 19.84
C GLY A 181 30.96 -15.18 19.44
N LYS A 182 30.82 -14.25 20.39
CA LYS A 182 30.40 -12.86 20.10
C LYS A 182 31.34 -12.11 19.14
N LYS A 183 32.64 -12.41 19.17
CA LYS A 183 33.60 -11.84 18.21
C LYS A 183 33.41 -12.43 16.83
N GLN A 184 33.18 -13.75 16.72
CA GLN A 184 32.87 -14.41 15.45
C GLN A 184 31.53 -13.93 14.88
N GLU A 185 30.50 -13.83 15.70
CA GLU A 185 29.17 -13.29 15.36
C GLU A 185 29.26 -11.88 14.77
N ALA A 186 30.04 -10.99 15.40
CA ALA A 186 30.28 -9.63 14.90
C ALA A 186 31.08 -9.61 13.57
N ILE A 187 32.03 -10.53 13.39
CA ILE A 187 32.79 -10.70 12.14
C ILE A 187 31.87 -11.21 11.01
N ASN A 188 31.12 -12.29 11.26
CA ASN A 188 30.17 -12.89 10.32
C ASN A 188 29.13 -11.85 9.87
N LEU A 189 28.62 -11.02 10.80
CA LEU A 189 27.69 -9.92 10.51
C LEU A 189 28.32 -8.81 9.65
N SER A 190 29.57 -8.41 9.91
CA SER A 190 30.29 -7.41 9.09
C SER A 190 30.55 -7.94 7.68
N VAL A 191 30.95 -9.21 7.56
CA VAL A 191 31.12 -9.92 6.28
C VAL A 191 29.81 -9.97 5.48
N GLU A 192 28.69 -10.30 6.12
CA GLU A 192 27.38 -10.34 5.45
C GLU A 192 26.90 -8.93 5.07
N THR A 193 27.09 -7.93 5.94
CA THR A 193 26.80 -6.51 5.63
C THR A 193 27.56 -6.06 4.37
N VAL A 194 28.85 -6.42 4.26
CA VAL A 194 29.67 -6.11 3.08
C VAL A 194 29.23 -6.91 1.84
N LYS A 195 28.76 -8.14 2.00
CA LYS A 195 28.17 -8.96 0.92
C LYS A 195 26.90 -8.32 0.36
N GLU A 196 25.91 -8.00 1.21
CA GLU A 196 24.65 -7.30 0.87
C GLU A 196 24.89 -5.93 0.22
N GLU A 197 25.69 -5.06 0.86
CA GLU A 197 25.97 -3.71 0.37
C GLU A 197 26.78 -3.75 -0.96
N SER A 198 27.62 -4.78 -1.19
CA SER A 198 28.33 -4.93 -2.47
C SER A 198 27.40 -5.30 -3.63
N SER A 199 26.44 -6.22 -3.41
CA SER A 199 25.43 -6.59 -4.41
C SER A 199 24.53 -5.38 -4.69
N SER A 200 24.03 -4.75 -3.63
CA SER A 200 23.23 -3.51 -3.69
C SER A 200 23.92 -2.40 -4.49
N TYR A 201 25.24 -2.23 -4.35
CA TYR A 201 26.01 -1.29 -5.17
C TYR A 201 25.98 -1.64 -6.66
N ALA A 202 26.30 -2.89 -7.02
CA ALA A 202 26.36 -3.35 -8.40
C ALA A 202 24.97 -3.30 -9.08
N GLU A 203 23.92 -3.69 -8.37
CA GLU A 203 22.55 -3.79 -8.88
C GLU A 203 21.89 -2.42 -9.01
N THR A 204 21.94 -1.58 -7.97
CA THR A 204 21.39 -0.20 -8.01
C THR A 204 22.05 0.61 -9.12
N CYS A 205 23.36 0.43 -9.34
CA CYS A 205 24.03 1.05 -10.47
C CYS A 205 23.53 0.48 -11.81
N SER A 206 23.43 -0.84 -11.93
CA SER A 206 23.00 -1.49 -13.19
C SER A 206 21.58 -1.10 -13.60
N GLN A 207 20.68 -0.94 -12.63
CA GLN A 207 19.35 -0.37 -12.83
C GLN A 207 19.42 1.07 -13.37
N ALA A 208 20.23 1.93 -12.74
CA ALA A 208 20.44 3.31 -13.20
C ALA A 208 20.97 3.37 -14.65
N LEU A 209 21.95 2.51 -14.98
CA LEU A 209 22.54 2.42 -16.31
C LEU A 209 21.52 1.91 -17.35
N LYS A 210 20.67 0.93 -16.99
CA LYS A 210 19.56 0.45 -17.83
C LYS A 210 18.59 1.59 -18.16
N SER A 211 18.20 2.41 -17.17
CA SER A 211 17.35 3.59 -17.39
C SER A 211 18.01 4.67 -18.27
N LEU A 212 19.33 4.86 -18.15
CA LEU A 212 20.07 5.87 -18.92
C LEU A 212 20.33 5.46 -20.38
N ASN A 213 20.37 4.16 -20.66
CA ASN A 213 20.55 3.60 -22.00
C ASN A 213 19.31 3.72 -22.89
N ALA A 214 18.17 4.19 -22.36
CA ALA A 214 16.97 4.48 -23.16
C ALA A 214 17.28 5.45 -24.32
N SER A 215 16.68 5.19 -25.50
CA SER A 215 16.98 5.92 -26.75
C SER A 215 16.73 7.42 -26.64
N SER A 216 15.72 7.80 -25.86
CA SER A 216 15.47 9.16 -25.36
C SER A 216 15.31 9.10 -23.82
N ILE A 217 15.35 10.25 -23.15
CA ILE A 217 15.13 10.33 -21.70
C ILE A 217 14.40 11.64 -21.37
N ASP A 218 13.48 11.60 -20.41
CA ASP A 218 12.85 12.80 -19.83
C ASP A 218 13.54 13.24 -18.52
N GLU A 219 13.08 14.36 -17.97
CA GLU A 219 13.62 14.95 -16.75
C GLU A 219 13.42 14.07 -15.51
N VAL A 220 12.29 13.35 -15.41
CA VAL A 220 11.95 12.49 -14.27
C VAL A 220 12.85 11.26 -14.26
N SER A 221 13.01 10.61 -15.41
CA SER A 221 13.87 9.46 -15.63
C SER A 221 15.33 9.79 -15.37
N LEU A 222 15.81 10.95 -15.86
CA LEU A 222 17.16 11.44 -15.60
C LEU A 222 17.39 11.77 -14.11
N LYS A 223 16.39 12.35 -13.43
CA LYS A 223 16.42 12.65 -11.98
C LYS A 223 16.46 11.36 -11.15
N ASN A 224 15.66 10.36 -11.52
CA ASN A 224 15.63 9.07 -10.84
C ASN A 224 16.93 8.28 -11.03
N ALA A 225 17.46 8.19 -12.26
CA ALA A 225 18.77 7.58 -12.49
C ALA A 225 19.91 8.32 -11.74
N THR A 226 19.83 9.65 -11.61
CA THR A 226 20.77 10.43 -10.78
C THR A 226 20.65 10.07 -9.29
N LYS A 227 19.43 9.87 -8.75
CA LYS A 227 19.24 9.35 -7.38
C LYS A 227 19.86 7.97 -7.19
N SER A 228 19.61 7.04 -8.12
CA SER A 228 20.17 5.68 -8.05
C SER A 228 21.70 5.66 -8.10
N ILE A 229 22.34 6.55 -8.88
CA ILE A 229 23.80 6.74 -8.85
C ILE A 229 24.29 7.21 -7.47
N VAL A 230 23.58 8.13 -6.81
CA VAL A 230 23.92 8.60 -5.45
C VAL A 230 23.74 7.47 -4.42
N LEU A 231 22.67 6.69 -4.52
CA LEU A 231 22.44 5.52 -3.67
C LEU A 231 23.51 4.44 -3.87
N ALA A 232 23.87 4.13 -5.11
CA ALA A 232 24.98 3.25 -5.45
C ALA A 232 26.31 3.72 -4.84
N LYS A 233 26.62 5.03 -4.89
CA LYS A 233 27.78 5.59 -4.19
C LYS A 233 27.70 5.43 -2.66
N SER A 234 26.51 5.50 -2.07
CA SER A 234 26.33 5.22 -0.64
C SER A 234 26.64 3.76 -0.31
N HIS A 235 26.14 2.80 -1.11
CA HIS A 235 26.44 1.38 -0.93
C HIS A 235 27.95 1.09 -1.05
N LYS A 236 28.63 1.65 -2.06
CA LYS A 236 30.09 1.58 -2.18
C LYS A 236 30.82 2.15 -0.96
N LYS A 237 30.30 3.21 -0.34
CA LYS A 237 30.85 3.75 0.90
C LYS A 237 30.60 2.81 2.09
N ASN A 238 29.38 2.35 2.29
CA ASN A 238 29.01 1.43 3.37
C ASN A 238 29.93 0.18 3.36
N VAL A 239 30.17 -0.41 2.18
CA VAL A 239 31.17 -1.48 2.02
C VAL A 239 32.54 -1.07 2.55
N LYS A 240 33.06 0.09 2.13
CA LYS A 240 34.41 0.56 2.51
C LYS A 240 34.57 0.95 3.97
N ASP A 241 33.50 1.38 4.63
CA ASP A 241 33.52 1.79 6.04
C ASP A 241 33.56 0.57 6.99
N GLU A 242 33.19 -0.62 6.54
CA GLU A 242 33.23 -1.90 7.30
C GLU A 242 34.62 -2.56 7.23
N SER A 243 35.60 -1.99 7.96
CA SER A 243 37.00 -2.49 7.93
C SER A 243 37.14 -3.94 8.41
N VAL A 244 36.34 -4.36 9.41
CA VAL A 244 36.44 -5.67 10.07
C VAL A 244 36.25 -6.84 9.09
N ALA A 245 35.37 -6.69 8.10
CA ALA A 245 35.21 -7.66 7.02
C ALA A 245 36.48 -7.74 6.14
N PHE A 246 37.10 -6.61 5.81
CA PHE A 246 38.34 -6.59 5.02
C PHE A 246 39.55 -7.11 5.78
N ASP A 247 39.67 -6.83 7.07
CA ASP A 247 40.69 -7.43 7.95
C ASP A 247 40.52 -8.97 7.99
N THR A 248 39.27 -9.44 8.04
CA THR A 248 38.94 -10.87 7.95
C THR A 248 39.29 -11.47 6.58
N PHE A 249 39.03 -10.76 5.49
CA PHE A 249 39.43 -11.18 4.13
C PHE A 249 40.95 -11.11 3.88
N ALA A 250 41.69 -10.31 4.65
CA ALA A 250 43.15 -10.30 4.65
C ALA A 250 43.70 -11.50 5.43
N ALA A 251 43.18 -11.75 6.64
CA ALA A 251 43.58 -12.88 7.50
C ALA A 251 43.17 -14.25 6.93
N ASN A 252 42.06 -14.33 6.19
CA ASN A 252 41.64 -15.52 5.44
C ASN A 252 41.48 -15.20 3.94
N PRO A 253 42.55 -15.31 3.13
CA PRO A 253 42.48 -15.06 1.69
C PRO A 253 41.56 -16.00 0.90
N LYS A 254 41.16 -17.15 1.46
CA LYS A 254 40.28 -18.15 0.83
C LYS A 254 38.81 -18.01 1.26
N HIS A 255 38.44 -16.97 2.01
CA HIS A 255 37.05 -16.74 2.42
C HIS A 255 36.13 -16.53 1.21
N GLU A 256 35.06 -17.33 1.11
CA GLU A 256 34.10 -17.34 -0.01
C GLU A 256 33.59 -15.93 -0.42
N ALA A 257 33.05 -15.17 0.53
CA ALA A 257 32.55 -13.82 0.30
C ALA A 257 33.58 -12.84 -0.33
N LYS A 258 34.90 -13.05 -0.12
CA LYS A 258 35.95 -12.17 -0.65
C LYS A 258 35.90 -12.07 -2.18
N ALA A 259 35.71 -13.19 -2.87
CA ALA A 259 35.64 -13.24 -4.33
C ALA A 259 34.36 -12.56 -4.86
N LEU A 260 33.22 -12.80 -4.19
CA LEU A 260 31.93 -12.19 -4.52
C LEU A 260 31.97 -10.67 -4.35
N VAL A 261 32.43 -10.18 -3.19
CA VAL A 261 32.55 -8.74 -2.88
C VAL A 261 33.48 -8.03 -3.85
N ALA A 262 34.65 -8.61 -4.16
CA ALA A 262 35.57 -8.06 -5.14
C ALA A 262 34.97 -8.02 -6.57
N SER A 263 34.23 -9.05 -6.96
CA SER A 263 33.50 -9.10 -8.23
C SER A 263 32.42 -8.02 -8.32
N ASN A 264 31.63 -7.86 -7.26
CA ASN A 264 30.56 -6.87 -7.17
C ASN A 264 31.10 -5.43 -7.19
N LEU A 265 32.16 -5.13 -6.42
CA LEU A 265 32.84 -3.84 -6.48
C LEU A 265 33.38 -3.55 -7.91
N LYS A 266 34.00 -4.54 -8.57
CA LYS A 266 34.52 -4.40 -9.95
C LYS A 266 33.42 -4.19 -10.99
N LYS A 267 32.24 -4.81 -10.82
CA LYS A 267 31.03 -4.58 -11.65
C LYS A 267 30.49 -3.16 -11.41
N GLY A 268 30.28 -2.80 -10.15
CA GLY A 268 29.77 -1.49 -9.73
C GLY A 268 30.65 -0.33 -10.21
N ASP A 269 31.98 -0.46 -10.12
CA ASP A 269 32.91 0.60 -10.53
C ASP A 269 32.88 0.85 -12.05
N LYS A 270 32.86 -0.21 -12.86
CA LYS A 270 32.67 -0.11 -14.32
C LYS A 270 31.32 0.52 -14.68
N CYS A 271 30.27 0.11 -13.97
CA CYS A 271 28.94 0.66 -14.15
C CYS A 271 28.89 2.15 -13.79
N LEU A 272 29.45 2.55 -12.66
CA LEU A 272 29.35 3.91 -12.11
C LEU A 272 30.00 4.93 -13.05
N ALA A 273 31.23 4.64 -13.51
CA ALA A 273 31.92 5.49 -14.48
C ALA A 273 31.14 5.63 -15.81
N SER A 274 30.48 4.55 -16.25
CA SER A 274 29.63 4.54 -17.44
C SER A 274 28.36 5.38 -17.24
N ALA A 275 27.69 5.20 -16.10
CA ALA A 275 26.44 5.87 -15.75
C ALA A 275 26.62 7.38 -15.56
N GLU A 276 27.69 7.82 -14.89
CA GLU A 276 28.00 9.24 -14.71
C GLU A 276 28.30 9.95 -16.04
N LYS A 277 29.13 9.33 -16.89
CA LYS A 277 29.41 9.82 -18.26
C LYS A 277 28.12 9.94 -19.08
N LEU A 278 27.22 8.96 -18.94
CA LEU A 278 25.94 8.94 -19.66
C LEU A 278 24.93 9.96 -19.13
N VAL A 279 24.84 10.20 -17.81
CA VAL A 279 24.05 11.29 -17.21
C VAL A 279 24.46 12.64 -17.79
N VAL A 280 25.76 12.93 -17.88
CA VAL A 280 26.25 14.21 -18.41
C VAL A 280 25.89 14.38 -19.89
N LYS A 281 26.02 13.31 -20.71
CA LYS A 281 25.57 13.30 -22.10
C LYS A 281 24.06 13.53 -22.21
N LYS A 282 23.26 12.71 -21.52
CA LYS A 282 21.80 12.75 -21.51
C LYS A 282 21.23 14.08 -21.01
N ARG A 283 21.85 14.71 -20.01
CA ARG A 283 21.48 16.06 -19.53
C ARG A 283 21.72 17.14 -20.60
N LYS A 284 22.80 17.04 -21.39
CA LYS A 284 23.05 17.94 -22.53
C LYS A 284 22.05 17.71 -23.66
N GLU A 285 21.69 16.46 -23.95
CA GLU A 285 20.65 16.10 -24.93
C GLU A 285 19.28 16.64 -24.53
N LEU A 286 18.84 16.41 -23.29
CA LEU A 286 17.58 16.91 -22.73
C LEU A 286 17.50 18.45 -22.76
N LYS A 287 18.59 19.16 -22.41
CA LYS A 287 18.64 20.63 -22.48
C LYS A 287 18.48 21.14 -23.92
N LYS A 288 19.10 20.48 -24.91
CA LYS A 288 18.93 20.81 -26.33
C LYS A 288 17.49 20.57 -26.79
N ALA A 289 16.91 19.40 -26.52
CA ALA A 289 15.53 19.08 -26.87
C ALA A 289 14.52 20.07 -26.25
N THR A 290 14.73 20.43 -24.98
CA THR A 290 13.89 21.40 -24.27
C THR A 290 13.89 22.77 -24.96
N ALA A 291 15.08 23.28 -25.33
CA ALA A 291 15.21 24.55 -26.05
C ALA A 291 14.57 24.51 -27.45
N THR A 292 14.64 23.37 -28.15
CA THR A 292 13.92 23.15 -29.41
C THR A 292 12.40 23.23 -29.21
N LEU A 293 11.85 22.60 -28.17
CA LEU A 293 10.42 22.70 -27.85
C LEU A 293 10.01 24.13 -27.46
N ASP A 294 10.85 24.89 -26.76
CA ASP A 294 10.56 26.30 -26.45
C ASP A 294 10.51 27.17 -27.71
N SER A 295 11.40 26.94 -28.67
CA SER A 295 11.35 27.57 -30.00
C SER A 295 10.07 27.21 -30.77
N TYR A 296 9.59 25.97 -30.64
CA TYR A 296 8.32 25.53 -31.22
C TYR A 296 7.12 26.21 -30.53
N ILE A 297 7.13 26.37 -29.20
CA ILE A 297 6.10 27.10 -28.44
C ILE A 297 6.09 28.58 -28.83
N GLY A 298 7.26 29.22 -28.99
CA GLY A 298 7.38 30.58 -29.48
C GLY A 298 6.80 30.75 -30.88
N SER A 299 7.14 29.83 -31.79
CA SER A 299 6.61 29.79 -33.16
C SER A 299 5.07 29.66 -33.18
N LEU A 300 4.48 28.82 -32.33
CA LEU A 300 3.02 28.69 -32.20
C LEU A 300 2.35 29.94 -31.63
N LYS A 301 2.95 30.58 -30.61
CA LYS A 301 2.42 31.84 -30.06
C LYS A 301 2.38 32.93 -31.14
N SER A 302 3.41 33.03 -31.97
CA SER A 302 3.44 33.96 -33.12
C SER A 302 2.39 33.61 -34.18
N ALA A 303 2.24 32.33 -34.55
CA ALA A 303 1.21 31.89 -35.50
C ALA A 303 -0.22 32.16 -34.98
N ALA A 304 -0.47 31.91 -33.69
CA ALA A 304 -1.74 32.21 -33.04
C ALA A 304 -2.03 33.73 -33.01
N LYS A 305 -1.03 34.57 -32.70
CA LYS A 305 -1.17 36.03 -32.73
C LYS A 305 -1.47 36.55 -34.14
N LEU A 306 -0.82 36.01 -35.17
CA LEU A 306 -1.11 36.33 -36.57
C LEU A 306 -2.53 35.89 -36.98
N CYS A 307 -2.98 34.72 -36.49
CA CYS A 307 -4.33 34.26 -36.75
C CYS A 307 -5.40 35.14 -36.09
N GLU A 308 -5.27 35.46 -34.80
CA GLU A 308 -6.22 36.36 -34.10
C GLU A 308 -6.19 37.79 -34.67
N ALA A 309 -5.05 38.24 -35.22
CA ALA A 309 -4.98 39.50 -35.98
C ALA A 309 -5.73 39.43 -37.33
N ALA A 310 -5.65 38.31 -38.06
CA ALA A 310 -6.48 38.11 -39.25
C ALA A 310 -7.97 38.06 -38.89
N ARG A 311 -8.31 37.33 -37.82
CA ARG A 311 -9.66 37.18 -37.28
C ARG A 311 -10.28 38.50 -36.82
N SER A 312 -9.51 39.36 -36.15
CA SER A 312 -9.99 40.69 -35.73
C SER A 312 -10.29 41.61 -36.90
N VAL A 313 -9.46 41.58 -37.96
CA VAL A 313 -9.72 42.31 -39.21
C VAL A 313 -11.02 41.85 -39.88
N THR A 314 -11.38 40.55 -39.81
CA THR A 314 -12.68 40.07 -40.32
C THR A 314 -13.92 40.50 -39.51
N LYS A 315 -13.77 41.34 -38.48
CA LYS A 315 -14.89 41.97 -37.76
C LYS A 315 -15.26 43.36 -38.31
N THR A 316 -14.41 44.02 -39.09
CA THR A 316 -14.70 45.36 -39.62
C THR A 316 -15.56 45.28 -40.89
N LYS A 317 -16.06 46.43 -41.37
CA LYS A 317 -16.86 46.48 -42.60
C LYS A 317 -16.05 45.91 -43.78
N ALA A 318 -16.70 45.03 -44.55
CA ALA A 318 -16.09 44.35 -45.68
C ALA A 318 -15.60 45.35 -46.75
N SER A 319 -14.38 45.12 -47.25
CA SER A 319 -13.79 45.84 -48.39
C SER A 319 -12.59 45.05 -48.92
N ASP A 320 -12.14 45.32 -50.15
CA ASP A 320 -10.99 44.62 -50.74
C ASP A 320 -9.71 44.79 -49.89
N SER A 321 -9.47 45.99 -49.34
CA SER A 321 -8.32 46.29 -48.48
C SER A 321 -8.36 45.49 -47.17
N VAL A 322 -9.53 45.45 -46.50
CA VAL A 322 -9.75 44.64 -45.29
C VAL A 322 -9.57 43.15 -45.60
N TYR A 323 -10.06 42.67 -46.75
CA TYR A 323 -9.89 41.28 -47.18
C TYR A 323 -8.43 40.93 -47.50
N ALA A 324 -7.70 41.80 -48.21
CA ALA A 324 -6.28 41.60 -48.50
C ALA A 324 -5.44 41.55 -47.21
N LYS A 325 -5.70 42.46 -46.26
CA LYS A 325 -5.04 42.51 -44.95
C LYS A 325 -5.31 41.25 -44.11
N ALA A 326 -6.57 40.79 -44.06
CA ALA A 326 -6.94 39.54 -43.39
C ALA A 326 -6.26 38.33 -44.05
N LYS A 327 -6.30 38.24 -45.39
CA LYS A 327 -5.71 37.14 -46.17
C LYS A 327 -4.20 37.03 -45.97
N ALA A 328 -3.47 38.15 -46.00
CA ALA A 328 -2.02 38.16 -45.79
C ALA A 328 -1.63 37.69 -44.38
N ALA A 329 -2.38 38.07 -43.35
CA ALA A 329 -2.16 37.61 -41.97
C ALA A 329 -2.52 36.13 -41.79
N TYR A 330 -3.65 35.69 -42.36
CA TYR A 330 -4.09 34.29 -42.36
C TYR A 330 -3.07 33.36 -43.03
N GLN A 331 -2.58 33.72 -44.23
CA GLN A 331 -1.60 32.90 -44.96
C GLN A 331 -0.27 32.78 -44.20
N LYS A 332 0.20 33.84 -43.53
CA LYS A 332 1.40 33.81 -42.66
C LYS A 332 1.20 32.92 -41.43
N ALA A 333 0.01 32.91 -40.83
CA ALA A 333 -0.32 32.00 -39.73
C ALA A 333 -0.38 30.54 -40.19
N GLN A 334 -1.05 30.27 -41.32
CA GLN A 334 -1.22 28.95 -41.90
C GLN A 334 0.12 28.31 -42.33
N SER A 335 1.01 29.08 -42.98
CA SER A 335 2.33 28.58 -43.38
C SER A 335 3.23 28.27 -42.18
N SER A 336 3.16 29.10 -41.13
CA SER A 336 3.87 28.88 -39.86
C SER A 336 3.39 27.61 -39.14
N GLU A 337 2.07 27.41 -39.05
CA GLU A 337 1.45 26.23 -38.43
C GLU A 337 1.81 24.94 -39.18
N SER A 338 1.67 24.94 -40.51
CA SER A 338 2.00 23.79 -41.37
C SER A 338 3.49 23.45 -41.36
N SER A 339 4.37 24.47 -41.41
CA SER A 339 5.83 24.30 -41.28
C SER A 339 6.20 23.66 -39.95
N LEU A 340 5.56 24.08 -38.86
CA LEU A 340 5.83 23.49 -37.55
C LEU A 340 5.27 22.07 -37.41
N ARG A 341 4.07 21.77 -37.95
CA ARG A 341 3.57 20.38 -38.01
C ARG A 341 4.54 19.44 -38.72
N LYS A 342 5.20 19.89 -39.78
CA LYS A 342 6.25 19.13 -40.49
C LYS A 342 7.51 18.92 -39.64
N LYS A 343 7.88 19.88 -38.78
CA LYS A 343 9.01 19.76 -37.83
C LYS A 343 8.68 18.81 -36.67
N LEU A 344 7.52 18.97 -36.03
CA LEU A 344 7.07 18.15 -34.90
C LEU A 344 6.98 16.65 -35.28
N ARG A 345 6.51 16.33 -36.50
CA ARG A 345 6.50 14.97 -37.05
C ARG A 345 7.89 14.33 -37.24
N LYS A 346 8.99 15.09 -37.10
CA LYS A 346 10.38 14.61 -37.19
C LYS A 346 11.17 14.77 -35.89
N ASP A 347 10.62 15.43 -34.87
CA ASP A 347 11.30 15.63 -33.59
C ASP A 347 11.17 14.41 -32.69
N LYS A 348 12.30 13.74 -32.43
CA LYS A 348 12.35 12.48 -31.68
C LYS A 348 11.88 12.64 -30.23
N TYR A 349 12.05 13.81 -29.61
CA TYR A 349 11.68 14.04 -28.22
C TYR A 349 10.17 14.33 -28.09
N TYR A 350 9.62 15.15 -29.00
CA TYR A 350 8.19 15.39 -29.10
C TYR A 350 7.40 14.08 -29.29
N LEU A 351 7.89 13.19 -30.16
CA LEU A 351 7.27 11.89 -30.42
C LEU A 351 7.39 10.90 -29.25
N ALA A 352 8.55 10.88 -28.56
CA ALA A 352 8.77 9.97 -27.43
C ALA A 352 8.03 10.39 -26.14
N TYR A 353 7.80 11.70 -25.94
CA TYR A 353 7.22 12.23 -24.69
C TYR A 353 5.95 13.07 -24.90
N PRO A 354 4.86 12.48 -25.46
CA PRO A 354 3.59 13.17 -25.70
C PRO A 354 2.96 13.73 -24.42
N ASN A 355 3.25 13.10 -23.28
CA ASN A 355 2.73 13.48 -21.97
C ASN A 355 3.53 14.56 -21.24
N SER A 356 4.70 14.98 -21.77
CA SER A 356 5.54 15.99 -21.12
C SER A 356 4.87 17.38 -21.10
N PRO A 357 5.13 18.24 -20.09
CA PRO A 357 4.47 19.53 -19.96
C PRO A 357 4.61 20.42 -21.20
N LYS A 358 5.80 20.44 -21.83
CA LYS A 358 6.04 21.26 -23.03
C LYS A 358 5.31 20.71 -24.27
N VAL A 359 5.23 19.39 -24.45
CA VAL A 359 4.45 18.80 -25.54
C VAL A 359 2.95 19.01 -25.34
N LYS A 360 2.44 18.92 -24.09
CA LYS A 360 1.06 19.31 -23.76
C LYS A 360 0.77 20.78 -24.09
N VAL A 361 1.69 21.71 -23.83
CA VAL A 361 1.57 23.13 -24.24
C VAL A 361 1.59 23.30 -25.77
N ILE A 362 2.49 22.60 -26.47
CA ILE A 362 2.55 22.58 -27.94
C ILE A 362 1.22 22.12 -28.52
N ASN A 363 0.70 20.97 -28.08
CA ASN A 363 -0.55 20.39 -28.57
C ASN A 363 -1.75 21.32 -28.30
N LYS A 364 -1.84 21.89 -27.10
CA LYS A 364 -2.90 22.87 -26.72
C LYS A 364 -2.84 24.15 -27.56
N THR A 365 -1.64 24.67 -27.86
CA THR A 365 -1.48 25.88 -28.66
C THR A 365 -1.68 25.62 -30.16
N LEU A 366 -1.21 24.47 -30.65
CA LEU A 366 -1.42 24.01 -32.02
C LEU A 366 -2.92 23.84 -32.31
N SER A 367 -3.64 23.11 -31.46
CA SER A 367 -5.11 22.95 -31.52
C SER A 367 -5.82 24.32 -31.60
N LYS A 368 -5.54 25.23 -30.66
CA LYS A 368 -6.10 26.60 -30.67
C LYS A 368 -5.79 27.35 -31.97
N THR A 369 -4.58 27.22 -32.51
CA THR A 369 -4.17 27.86 -33.77
C THR A 369 -4.98 27.31 -34.94
N SER A 370 -5.14 25.98 -35.05
CA SER A 370 -5.94 25.36 -36.10
C SER A 370 -7.42 25.75 -36.02
N SER A 371 -8.01 25.80 -34.81
CA SER A 371 -9.39 26.27 -34.61
C SER A 371 -9.56 27.75 -34.99
N CYS A 372 -8.61 28.61 -34.63
CA CYS A 372 -8.60 30.01 -35.07
C CYS A 372 -8.51 30.12 -36.60
N LEU A 373 -7.66 29.32 -37.26
CA LEU A 373 -7.54 29.31 -38.72
C LEU A 373 -8.86 28.89 -39.38
N ALA A 374 -9.55 27.86 -38.85
CA ALA A 374 -10.84 27.43 -39.37
C ALA A 374 -11.94 28.51 -39.27
N ASP A 375 -12.09 29.17 -38.10
CA ASP A 375 -13.04 30.28 -37.93
C ASP A 375 -12.68 31.49 -38.80
N THR A 376 -11.39 31.84 -38.89
CA THR A 376 -10.90 32.95 -39.72
C THR A 376 -11.18 32.69 -41.20
N ASN A 377 -10.92 31.47 -41.70
CA ASN A 377 -11.24 31.08 -43.07
C ASN A 377 -12.75 31.16 -43.35
N LYS A 378 -13.60 30.66 -42.44
CA LYS A 378 -15.07 30.75 -42.54
C LYS A 378 -15.54 32.22 -42.61
N ARG A 379 -14.96 33.11 -41.80
CA ARG A 379 -15.24 34.56 -41.82
C ARG A 379 -14.77 35.22 -43.12
N MET A 380 -13.55 34.92 -43.57
CA MET A 380 -12.99 35.44 -44.82
C MET A 380 -13.86 35.05 -46.02
N THR A 381 -14.33 33.81 -46.11
CA THR A 381 -15.23 33.36 -47.18
C THR A 381 -16.56 34.13 -47.16
N LYS A 382 -17.17 34.33 -45.98
CA LYS A 382 -18.39 35.17 -45.86
C LYS A 382 -18.12 36.62 -46.30
N MET A 383 -16.98 37.19 -45.90
CA MET A 383 -16.59 38.55 -46.24
C MET A 383 -16.31 38.73 -47.75
N PHE A 384 -15.67 37.76 -48.39
CA PHE A 384 -15.46 37.75 -49.85
C PHE A 384 -16.77 37.68 -50.62
N SER A 385 -17.71 36.83 -50.20
CA SER A 385 -19.06 36.79 -50.78
C SER A 385 -19.81 38.12 -50.59
N SER A 386 -19.65 38.78 -49.44
CA SER A 386 -20.23 40.11 -49.20
C SER A 386 -19.66 41.16 -50.16
N ILE A 387 -18.34 41.21 -50.35
CA ILE A 387 -17.68 42.15 -51.28
C ILE A 387 -18.13 41.88 -52.73
N LYS A 388 -18.26 40.61 -53.12
CA LYS A 388 -18.76 40.22 -54.45
C LYS A 388 -20.22 40.65 -54.65
N ALA A 389 -21.06 40.55 -53.60
CA ALA A 389 -22.44 41.01 -53.63
C ALA A 389 -22.55 42.55 -53.69
N GLU A 390 -21.78 43.28 -52.87
CA GLU A 390 -21.73 44.76 -52.92
C GLU A 390 -21.23 45.27 -54.27
N LYS A 391 -20.21 44.64 -54.87
CA LYS A 391 -19.74 44.98 -56.23
C LYS A 391 -20.81 44.73 -57.30
N LYS A 392 -21.53 43.60 -57.23
CA LYS A 392 -22.66 43.32 -58.15
C LYS A 392 -23.79 44.33 -57.95
N ALA A 393 -24.12 44.70 -56.71
CA ALA A 393 -25.14 45.68 -56.40
C ALA A 393 -24.76 47.11 -56.84
N PHE A 394 -23.49 47.51 -56.69
CA PHE A 394 -22.98 48.78 -57.18
C PHE A 394 -23.02 48.86 -58.71
N ALA A 395 -22.56 47.82 -59.40
CA ALA A 395 -22.66 47.73 -60.86
C ALA A 395 -24.12 47.79 -61.35
N ALA A 396 -25.04 47.09 -60.67
CA ALA A 396 -26.47 47.13 -60.99
C ALA A 396 -27.12 48.50 -60.71
N ARG A 397 -26.68 49.21 -59.66
CA ARG A 397 -27.10 50.59 -59.39
C ARG A 397 -26.62 51.54 -60.48
N LYS A 398 -25.32 51.51 -60.82
CA LYS A 398 -24.76 52.33 -61.90
C LYS A 398 -25.45 52.06 -63.24
N ALA A 399 -25.71 50.78 -63.57
CA ALA A 399 -26.44 50.42 -64.78
C ALA A 399 -27.90 50.94 -64.79
N LYS A 400 -28.61 50.89 -63.65
CA LYS A 400 -29.95 51.50 -63.53
C LYS A 400 -29.92 53.02 -63.66
N GLU A 401 -28.93 53.67 -63.08
CA GLU A 401 -28.74 55.12 -63.11
C GLU A 401 -28.38 55.62 -64.52
N GLU A 402 -27.52 54.90 -65.22
CA GLU A 402 -27.17 55.13 -66.62
C GLU A 402 -28.36 54.86 -67.56
N ALA A 403 -29.12 53.79 -67.34
CA ALA A 403 -30.37 53.53 -68.05
C ALA A 403 -31.42 54.62 -67.79
N ALA A 404 -31.53 55.14 -66.56
CA ALA A 404 -32.41 56.27 -66.23
C ALA A 404 -31.97 57.57 -66.91
N ARG A 405 -30.65 57.81 -67.05
CA ARG A 405 -30.10 58.93 -67.83
C ARG A 405 -30.46 58.82 -69.31
N LEU A 406 -30.32 57.63 -69.91
CA LEU A 406 -30.72 57.35 -71.30
C LEU A 406 -32.24 57.44 -71.52
N ALA A 407 -33.04 57.01 -70.54
CA ALA A 407 -34.50 57.16 -70.56
C ALA A 407 -34.92 58.65 -70.51
N LYS A 408 -34.30 59.47 -69.65
CA LYS A 408 -34.53 60.93 -69.64
C LYS A 408 -34.12 61.59 -70.95
N ALA A 409 -32.96 61.23 -71.52
CA ALA A 409 -32.48 61.77 -72.79
C ALA A 409 -33.44 61.44 -73.95
N SER A 410 -33.83 60.16 -74.09
CA SER A 410 -34.77 59.74 -75.14
C SER A 410 -36.20 60.26 -74.95
N ALA A 411 -36.63 60.51 -73.71
CA ALA A 411 -37.90 61.20 -73.43
C ALA A 411 -37.85 62.68 -73.86
N ALA A 412 -36.74 63.39 -73.60
CA ALA A 412 -36.53 64.75 -74.06
C ALA A 412 -36.49 64.83 -75.60
N GLU A 413 -35.83 63.88 -76.26
CA GLU A 413 -35.77 63.82 -77.74
C GLU A 413 -37.15 63.55 -78.35
N LYS A 414 -37.92 62.61 -77.79
CA LYS A 414 -39.32 62.40 -78.19
C LYS A 414 -40.21 63.62 -77.94
N ALA A 415 -39.94 64.42 -76.90
CA ALA A 415 -40.64 65.67 -76.66
C ALA A 415 -40.33 66.73 -77.72
N LYS A 416 -39.06 66.90 -78.14
CA LYS A 416 -38.68 67.76 -79.27
C LYS A 416 -39.41 67.33 -80.56
N ILE A 417 -39.34 66.05 -80.91
CA ILE A 417 -39.97 65.51 -82.13
C ILE A 417 -41.49 65.72 -82.09
N LYS A 418 -42.15 65.51 -80.94
CA LYS A 418 -43.59 65.76 -80.78
C LYS A 418 -43.93 67.26 -80.93
N ALA A 419 -43.09 68.16 -80.41
CA ALA A 419 -43.25 69.60 -80.59
C ALA A 419 -43.04 70.04 -82.05
N GLU A 420 -42.08 69.45 -82.76
CA GLU A 420 -41.84 69.70 -84.18
C GLU A 420 -42.98 69.19 -85.06
N ILE A 421 -43.50 67.99 -84.81
CA ILE A 421 -44.70 67.46 -85.47
C ILE A 421 -45.92 68.35 -85.20
N ALA A 422 -46.08 68.87 -83.97
CA ALA A 422 -47.14 69.85 -83.67
C ALA A 422 -46.94 71.17 -84.44
N LYS A 423 -45.69 71.60 -84.65
CA LYS A 423 -45.35 72.79 -85.45
C LYS A 423 -45.65 72.58 -86.94
N LYS A 424 -45.32 71.41 -87.51
CA LYS A 424 -45.75 71.00 -88.86
C LYS A 424 -47.27 70.93 -88.99
N LYS A 425 -47.98 70.28 -88.06
CA LYS A 425 -49.44 70.21 -88.09
C LYS A 425 -50.12 71.58 -87.97
N LYS A 426 -49.57 72.54 -87.21
CA LYS A 426 -50.05 73.94 -87.24
C LYS A 426 -49.83 74.60 -88.61
N LEU A 427 -48.69 74.34 -89.26
CA LEU A 427 -48.40 74.88 -90.60
C LEU A 427 -49.33 74.28 -91.68
N GLU A 428 -49.62 72.99 -91.60
CA GLU A 428 -50.55 72.29 -92.50
C GLU A 428 -52.00 72.70 -92.25
N ALA A 429 -52.42 72.87 -90.99
CA ALA A 429 -53.73 73.42 -90.65
C ALA A 429 -53.91 74.85 -91.20
N ALA A 430 -52.86 75.69 -91.17
CA ALA A 430 -52.89 77.02 -91.77
C ALA A 430 -52.99 76.99 -93.32
N LYS A 431 -52.42 75.97 -93.98
CA LYS A 431 -52.63 75.74 -95.42
C LYS A 431 -54.05 75.23 -95.71
N ALA A 432 -54.55 74.28 -94.93
CA ALA A 432 -55.90 73.73 -95.06
C ALA A 432 -56.98 74.80 -94.85
N ALA A 433 -56.81 75.70 -93.88
CA ALA A 433 -57.73 76.83 -93.66
C ALA A 433 -57.77 77.81 -94.85
N LYS A 434 -56.64 78.03 -95.55
CA LYS A 434 -56.63 78.83 -96.80
C LYS A 434 -57.38 78.15 -97.95
N LEU A 435 -57.27 76.82 -98.08
CA LEU A 435 -58.01 76.06 -99.11
C LEU A 435 -59.51 75.95 -98.78
N ALA A 436 -59.86 75.71 -97.52
CA ALA A 436 -61.26 75.62 -97.08
C ALA A 436 -62.05 76.91 -97.34
N LYS A 437 -61.42 78.09 -97.21
CA LYS A 437 -62.08 79.36 -97.51
C LYS A 437 -62.45 79.52 -99.00
N VAL A 438 -61.70 78.91 -99.92
CA VAL A 438 -62.02 78.95 -101.36
C VAL A 438 -63.13 77.95 -101.73
N ALA A 439 -63.28 76.87 -100.96
CA ALA A 439 -64.33 75.86 -101.17
C ALA A 439 -65.68 76.20 -100.50
N ALA A 440 -65.70 77.14 -99.54
CA ALA A 440 -66.90 77.49 -98.78
C ALA A 440 -67.92 78.28 -99.62
N ASP A 441 -67.47 79.24 -100.42
CA ASP A 441 -68.33 80.13 -101.21
C ASP A 441 -69.07 79.40 -102.36
N ALA A 442 -68.65 78.17 -102.70
CA ALA A 442 -69.23 77.36 -103.78
C ALA A 442 -70.31 76.36 -103.31
N ARG A 443 -70.67 76.32 -102.02
CA ARG A 443 -71.61 75.33 -101.45
C ARG A 443 -72.77 75.93 -100.64
N ALA A 444 -73.12 77.18 -100.90
CA ALA A 444 -74.36 77.79 -100.39
C ALA A 444 -75.64 77.30 -101.11
N THR A 445 -75.50 76.63 -102.25
CA THR A 445 -76.59 76.29 -103.19
C THR A 445 -77.17 74.87 -103.06
N GLU A 446 -76.63 74.02 -102.17
CA GLU A 446 -77.06 72.60 -102.06
C GLU A 446 -77.78 72.30 -100.73
N ILE A 447 -78.64 73.22 -100.30
CA ILE A 447 -79.65 72.99 -99.25
C ILE A 447 -80.75 72.09 -99.83
N ALA A 448 -80.45 70.79 -100.01
CA ALA A 448 -81.32 69.85 -100.73
C ALA A 448 -81.52 68.48 -100.05
N ALA A 449 -80.67 68.09 -99.11
CA ALA A 449 -80.70 66.77 -98.45
C ALA A 449 -80.92 66.86 -96.93
N ALA A 450 -82.03 67.48 -96.51
CA ALA A 450 -82.38 67.60 -95.11
C ALA A 450 -82.90 66.28 -94.50
N LYS A 451 -82.37 65.91 -93.33
CA LYS A 451 -83.08 65.21 -92.24
C LYS A 451 -83.95 63.99 -92.62
N ALA A 452 -83.32 62.91 -93.08
CA ALA A 452 -83.91 61.57 -92.94
C ALA A 452 -83.49 60.95 -91.58
N ALA A 453 -84.47 60.50 -90.80
CA ALA A 453 -84.39 59.91 -89.46
C ALA A 453 -83.09 59.13 -89.13
N ALA A 454 -82.31 59.44 -88.08
CA ALA A 454 -82.66 59.59 -86.66
C ALA A 454 -83.31 58.35 -86.03
N LYS A 455 -82.49 57.36 -85.58
CA LYS A 455 -82.98 56.24 -84.77
C LYS A 455 -81.92 55.57 -83.85
N GLN A 456 -82.21 55.62 -82.54
CA GLN A 456 -81.82 54.70 -81.44
C GLN A 456 -80.39 54.65 -80.84
N ALA A 457 -80.37 54.31 -79.54
CA ALA A 457 -79.27 53.88 -78.64
C ALA A 457 -78.04 54.83 -78.52
N ALA A 458 -77.74 55.52 -77.40
CA ALA A 458 -78.23 55.50 -76.01
C ALA A 458 -77.95 54.24 -75.16
N GLU A 459 -77.06 54.43 -74.15
CA GLU A 459 -77.06 53.82 -72.78
C GLU A 459 -76.71 52.31 -72.61
N ALA A 460 -76.07 51.82 -71.53
CA ALA A 460 -75.30 52.42 -70.42
C ALA A 460 -74.53 51.34 -69.58
N ALA A 461 -73.65 51.78 -68.65
CA ALA A 461 -73.26 51.12 -67.35
C ALA A 461 -72.52 49.74 -67.34
N VAL A 462 -72.05 49.18 -66.18
CA VAL A 462 -70.96 49.63 -65.25
C VAL A 462 -70.57 48.52 -64.19
N LYS A 463 -69.31 48.52 -63.68
CA LYS A 463 -68.79 47.97 -62.37
C LYS A 463 -68.34 46.48 -62.14
N LEU A 464 -67.37 46.32 -61.19
CA LEU A 464 -67.07 45.19 -60.23
C LEU A 464 -66.41 43.87 -60.74
N ALA A 465 -65.70 42.99 -59.97
CA ALA A 465 -65.19 42.88 -58.56
C ALA A 465 -63.92 41.95 -58.44
N ALA A 466 -63.40 41.63 -57.22
CA ALA A 466 -62.27 40.68 -56.95
C ALA A 466 -62.17 40.15 -55.46
N GLU A 467 -61.48 39.02 -55.20
CA GLU A 467 -61.40 38.23 -53.91
C GLU A 467 -60.14 37.29 -53.84
N ALA A 468 -59.72 36.53 -52.79
CA ALA A 468 -59.82 36.55 -51.29
C ALA A 468 -58.95 35.42 -50.59
N ALA A 469 -58.80 35.44 -49.23
CA ALA A 469 -58.25 34.40 -48.30
C ALA A 469 -56.74 33.96 -48.44
N ALA A 470 -56.03 33.12 -47.64
CA ALA A 470 -56.13 32.33 -46.37
C ALA A 470 -54.65 32.04 -45.85
N SER A 471 -54.18 31.29 -44.82
CA SER A 471 -54.51 30.60 -43.51
C SER A 471 -53.12 30.10 -42.90
N VAL A 472 -52.82 29.43 -41.75
CA VAL A 472 -53.46 28.81 -40.52
C VAL A 472 -52.66 29.31 -39.24
N ALA A 473 -52.18 28.67 -38.13
CA ALA A 473 -52.05 27.33 -37.45
C ALA A 473 -51.79 27.50 -35.89
N SER A 474 -51.48 26.44 -35.10
CA SER A 474 -51.10 26.45 -33.62
C SER A 474 -50.28 25.17 -33.20
N ALA A 475 -49.88 24.76 -31.96
CA ALA A 475 -50.15 25.09 -30.53
C ALA A 475 -48.96 24.65 -29.56
N VAL A 476 -49.13 24.61 -28.20
CA VAL A 476 -48.09 24.28 -27.14
C VAL A 476 -48.66 23.41 -25.95
N THR A 477 -47.79 22.81 -25.10
CA THR A 477 -47.98 21.69 -24.12
C THR A 477 -47.98 22.02 -22.58
N SER A 478 -48.05 20.99 -21.69
CA SER A 478 -48.34 21.07 -20.23
C SER A 478 -47.40 20.29 -19.24
N THR A 479 -47.78 20.33 -17.95
CA THR A 479 -47.28 19.82 -16.62
C THR A 479 -47.06 18.29 -16.43
N ALA A 480 -46.54 17.69 -15.32
CA ALA A 480 -45.84 18.05 -14.04
C ALA A 480 -45.21 16.78 -13.36
N LYS A 481 -44.64 16.85 -12.13
CA LYS A 481 -44.17 15.70 -11.29
C LYS A 481 -44.08 16.02 -9.76
N THR A 482 -43.99 15.00 -8.88
CA THR A 482 -44.25 15.07 -7.40
C THR A 482 -43.18 14.35 -6.52
N GLU A 483 -43.28 14.51 -5.19
CA GLU A 483 -42.46 14.03 -4.03
C GLU A 483 -42.54 12.47 -3.77
N THR A 484 -42.03 11.80 -2.70
CA THR A 484 -41.91 12.08 -1.23
C THR A 484 -40.91 11.13 -0.49
N GLN A 485 -40.81 11.24 0.86
CA GLN A 485 -40.02 10.44 1.85
C GLN A 485 -40.86 10.30 3.17
N PRO A 486 -40.44 9.80 4.37
CA PRO A 486 -39.09 9.43 4.93
C PRO A 486 -39.06 8.05 5.69
N GLU A 487 -38.40 7.99 6.88
CA GLU A 487 -38.51 7.04 8.03
C GLU A 487 -37.33 6.09 8.39
N THR A 488 -37.33 5.58 9.64
CA THR A 488 -36.13 5.21 10.43
C THR A 488 -36.22 3.93 11.27
N THR A 489 -35.10 3.19 11.31
CA THR A 489 -34.63 2.32 12.42
C THR A 489 -33.10 2.46 12.51
N GLY A 490 -32.35 1.98 13.50
CA GLY A 490 -32.62 1.30 14.78
C GLY A 490 -31.27 0.79 15.37
N SER A 491 -31.17 0.47 16.66
CA SER A 491 -29.90 -0.07 17.21
C SER A 491 -30.04 -0.91 18.50
N SER A 492 -29.55 -2.15 18.43
CA SER A 492 -29.20 -3.00 19.56
C SER A 492 -27.69 -2.96 19.81
N ALA A 493 -27.25 -2.98 21.07
CA ALA A 493 -25.83 -2.97 21.39
C ALA A 493 -25.19 -4.34 21.12
N VAL A 494 -24.30 -4.41 20.11
CA VAL A 494 -23.43 -5.57 19.86
C VAL A 494 -22.43 -5.69 21.01
N LEU A 495 -22.31 -6.88 21.58
CA LEU A 495 -21.45 -7.15 22.74
C LEU A 495 -20.13 -7.83 22.32
N ALA A 496 -20.14 -8.61 21.23
CA ALA A 496 -18.95 -9.25 20.69
C ALA A 496 -18.96 -9.36 19.16
N VAL A 497 -17.76 -9.39 18.57
CA VAL A 497 -17.56 -9.75 17.17
C VAL A 497 -16.71 -11.02 17.12
N SER A 498 -17.28 -12.10 16.59
CA SER A 498 -16.50 -13.28 16.19
C SER A 498 -16.27 -13.26 14.67
N GLY A 499 -15.35 -14.09 14.21
CA GLY A 499 -15.13 -14.25 12.78
C GLY A 499 -13.98 -15.18 12.44
N VAL A 500 -13.79 -15.39 11.15
CA VAL A 500 -12.76 -16.24 10.56
C VAL A 500 -12.11 -15.49 9.40
N ILE A 501 -10.80 -15.27 9.50
CA ILE A 501 -9.96 -14.69 8.45
C ILE A 501 -9.35 -15.85 7.66
N THR A 502 -9.62 -15.94 6.35
CA THR A 502 -9.14 -17.01 5.48
C THR A 502 -8.33 -16.43 4.32
N PHE A 503 -7.08 -16.89 4.17
CA PHE A 503 -6.16 -16.50 3.11
C PHE A 503 -6.15 -17.54 1.98
N SER A 504 -6.21 -17.07 0.72
CA SER A 504 -6.06 -17.89 -0.48
C SER A 504 -4.60 -18.25 -0.81
N GLN A 505 -3.64 -17.67 -0.07
CA GLN A 505 -2.19 -17.87 -0.24
C GLN A 505 -1.50 -17.93 1.14
N ILE A 506 -0.20 -17.63 1.21
CA ILE A 506 0.57 -17.55 2.46
C ILE A 506 -0.07 -16.48 3.38
N SER A 507 -0.48 -16.91 4.58
CA SER A 507 -0.97 -16.03 5.64
C SER A 507 0.10 -15.01 6.05
N GLU A 508 -0.28 -13.75 6.29
CA GLU A 508 0.55 -12.79 7.03
C GLU A 508 0.77 -13.28 8.48
N SER A 509 1.57 -12.58 9.29
CA SER A 509 1.87 -13.02 10.67
C SER A 509 0.82 -12.62 11.72
N LEU A 510 0.07 -11.53 11.50
CA LEU A 510 -0.90 -11.00 12.47
C LEU A 510 -1.98 -10.11 11.85
N ALA A 511 -3.01 -9.83 12.63
CA ALA A 511 -3.97 -8.75 12.41
C ALA A 511 -4.20 -7.93 13.70
N VAL A 512 -4.70 -6.71 13.56
CA VAL A 512 -5.16 -5.86 14.67
C VAL A 512 -6.61 -5.46 14.40
N ILE A 513 -7.49 -5.78 15.35
CA ILE A 513 -8.93 -5.53 15.29
C ILE A 513 -9.27 -4.45 16.32
N TYR A 514 -10.07 -3.44 15.98
CA TYR A 514 -10.48 -2.42 16.94
C TYR A 514 -11.87 -1.84 16.65
N ALA A 515 -12.57 -1.43 17.71
CA ALA A 515 -13.84 -0.72 17.60
C ALA A 515 -13.59 0.77 17.31
N ASN A 516 -14.30 1.33 16.34
CA ASN A 516 -14.30 2.77 16.08
C ASN A 516 -15.22 3.45 17.11
N GLY A 517 -14.74 4.47 17.83
CA GLY A 517 -15.55 5.26 18.76
C GLY A 517 -15.05 5.33 20.21
N SER A 518 -14.14 4.45 20.64
CA SER A 518 -13.42 4.68 21.92
C SER A 518 -12.37 5.77 21.74
N GLN A 519 -12.17 6.63 22.75
CA GLN A 519 -11.03 7.55 22.71
C GLN A 519 -9.72 6.78 22.95
N PRO A 520 -8.63 7.09 22.22
CA PRO A 520 -7.34 6.45 22.43
C PRO A 520 -6.74 6.77 23.81
N GLU A 521 -6.25 5.74 24.53
CA GLU A 521 -5.46 5.94 25.75
C GLU A 521 -4.16 6.70 25.42
N ALA A 522 -3.83 7.75 26.18
CA ALA A 522 -2.55 8.47 26.08
C ALA A 522 -1.34 7.67 26.65
N LYS A 523 -1.31 6.36 26.40
CA LYS A 523 -0.37 5.39 26.96
C LYS A 523 0.97 5.47 26.24
N THR A 524 2.03 5.81 26.97
CA THR A 524 3.38 5.89 26.39
C THR A 524 3.98 4.48 26.26
N ILE A 525 3.78 3.85 25.11
CA ILE A 525 4.34 2.53 24.77
C ILE A 525 5.87 2.57 24.72
N SER A 526 6.51 1.49 25.16
CA SER A 526 7.97 1.30 25.12
C SER A 526 8.29 -0.01 24.40
N ALA A 527 9.07 0.07 23.32
CA ALA A 527 9.56 -1.08 22.56
C ALA A 527 11.04 -1.33 22.90
N GLU A 528 11.37 -2.53 23.35
CA GLU A 528 12.70 -2.90 23.82
C GLU A 528 13.39 -3.88 22.86
N LEU A 529 14.35 -3.37 22.08
CA LEU A 529 15.15 -4.17 21.17
C LEU A 529 16.23 -4.95 21.92
N SER A 530 16.19 -6.27 21.81
CA SER A 530 17.13 -7.23 22.39
C SER A 530 17.96 -7.95 21.30
N ARG A 531 18.78 -8.93 21.68
CA ARG A 531 19.49 -9.79 20.71
C ARG A 531 18.60 -10.73 19.90
N ASN A 532 17.35 -10.93 20.32
CA ASN A 532 16.42 -11.78 19.60
C ASN A 532 15.51 -10.97 18.65
N GLY A 533 15.61 -9.64 18.69
CA GLY A 533 14.62 -8.72 18.14
C GLY A 533 13.89 -7.95 19.23
N PHE A 534 12.77 -7.34 18.85
CA PHE A 534 11.86 -6.61 19.75
C PHE A 534 11.20 -7.55 20.78
N ASP A 535 10.67 -6.99 21.87
CA ASP A 535 10.00 -7.75 22.95
C ASP A 535 8.50 -8.00 22.71
N GLN A 536 7.93 -7.44 21.64
CA GLN A 536 6.56 -7.65 21.18
C GLN A 536 6.51 -7.69 19.65
N ASP A 537 5.69 -8.55 19.07
CA ASP A 537 5.53 -8.68 17.60
C ASP A 537 4.70 -7.54 16.99
N VAL A 538 3.81 -6.91 17.77
CA VAL A 538 3.15 -5.65 17.39
C VAL A 538 2.99 -4.71 18.59
N TYR A 539 3.29 -3.43 18.36
CA TYR A 539 2.96 -2.33 19.26
C TYR A 539 1.75 -1.59 18.73
N VAL A 540 0.72 -1.44 19.56
CA VAL A 540 -0.46 -0.64 19.23
C VAL A 540 -0.29 0.77 19.81
N VAL A 541 -0.42 1.78 18.95
CA VAL A 541 -0.14 3.18 19.26
C VAL A 541 -1.23 4.08 18.70
N SER A 542 -1.43 5.24 19.31
CA SER A 542 -2.47 6.21 18.91
C SER A 542 -1.93 7.25 17.92
N PRO A 543 -2.81 7.95 17.18
CA PRO A 543 -2.43 9.05 16.30
C PRO A 543 -1.57 10.10 17.00
N ASP A 544 -0.58 10.65 16.27
CA ASP A 544 0.41 11.63 16.74
C ASP A 544 1.25 11.25 17.98
N SER A 545 1.08 10.05 18.55
CA SER A 545 1.74 9.61 19.78
C SER A 545 3.24 9.33 19.60
N LYS A 546 3.92 9.01 20.71
CA LYS A 546 5.36 8.73 20.75
C LYS A 546 5.63 7.34 21.31
N ILE A 547 6.27 6.48 20.52
CA ILE A 547 6.80 5.20 20.97
C ILE A 547 8.21 5.39 21.52
N ASN A 548 8.49 4.82 22.68
CA ASN A 548 9.83 4.83 23.29
C ASN A 548 10.64 3.63 22.80
N LEU A 549 11.55 3.84 21.85
CA LEU A 549 12.47 2.78 21.43
C LEU A 549 13.65 2.69 22.41
N LYS A 550 13.94 1.51 22.94
CA LYS A 550 15.00 1.26 23.93
C LYS A 550 15.88 0.09 23.50
N ASN A 551 17.19 0.29 23.51
CA ASN A 551 18.17 -0.74 23.20
C ASN A 551 18.58 -1.50 24.48
N LYS A 552 18.27 -2.79 24.55
CA LYS A 552 18.68 -3.73 25.61
C LYS A 552 19.94 -4.54 25.24
N ASP A 553 20.48 -4.42 24.03
CA ASP A 553 21.76 -5.02 23.63
C ASP A 553 22.96 -4.06 23.83
N ASN A 554 24.16 -4.56 23.55
CA ASN A 554 25.45 -3.89 23.62
C ASN A 554 25.96 -3.41 22.24
N THR A 555 25.19 -3.55 21.16
CA THR A 555 25.53 -3.06 19.81
C THR A 555 24.73 -1.80 19.41
N LEU A 556 25.14 -1.18 18.30
CA LEU A 556 24.45 -0.03 17.68
C LEU A 556 23.34 -0.54 16.74
N HIS A 557 22.14 0.03 16.87
CA HIS A 557 21.02 -0.23 15.97
C HIS A 557 20.55 1.04 15.25
N ARG A 558 20.16 0.92 13.99
CA ARG A 558 19.39 1.93 13.24
C ARG A 558 18.02 1.33 12.90
N ILE A 559 16.98 1.86 13.51
CA ILE A 559 15.61 1.39 13.34
C ILE A 559 14.96 2.11 12.17
N LYS A 560 14.44 1.35 11.22
CA LYS A 560 13.59 1.83 10.12
C LYS A 560 12.16 1.35 10.36
N ALA A 561 11.20 2.16 9.92
CA ALA A 561 9.82 1.75 9.69
C ALA A 561 9.61 1.64 8.17
N THR A 562 9.06 0.54 7.71
CA THR A 562 8.86 0.20 6.30
C THR A 562 7.52 -0.46 6.08
N ASP A 563 6.79 0.01 5.08
CA ASP A 563 5.57 -0.61 4.55
C ASP A 563 5.51 -0.30 3.04
N ASP A 564 5.76 -1.35 2.25
CA ASP A 564 5.80 -1.31 0.78
C ASP A 564 4.38 -1.34 0.15
N TYR A 565 3.32 -1.30 0.96
CA TYR A 565 1.95 -1.08 0.53
C TYR A 565 1.63 0.41 0.43
N ASN A 566 1.92 1.17 1.50
CA ASN A 566 1.62 2.60 1.62
C ASN A 566 2.80 3.54 1.24
N ASP A 567 3.83 3.02 0.55
CA ASP A 567 5.07 3.75 0.20
C ASP A 567 5.82 4.35 1.42
N ILE A 568 5.72 3.72 2.60
CA ILE A 568 6.30 4.23 3.84
C ILE A 568 7.74 3.72 4.00
N SER A 569 8.71 4.64 4.10
CA SER A 569 10.10 4.30 4.44
C SER A 569 10.73 5.40 5.32
N VAL A 570 10.65 5.23 6.64
CA VAL A 570 11.02 6.25 7.64
C VAL A 570 12.15 5.75 8.54
N LYS A 571 13.15 6.60 8.80
CA LYS A 571 14.25 6.30 9.73
C LYS A 571 13.83 6.75 11.14
N LEU A 572 13.38 5.81 11.99
CA LEU A 572 12.87 6.10 13.32
C LEU A 572 13.95 6.59 14.29
N ALA A 573 15.04 5.81 14.42
CA ALA A 573 16.07 6.09 15.41
C ALA A 573 17.44 5.51 15.00
N LYS A 574 18.49 6.15 15.53
CA LYS A 574 19.80 5.52 15.77
C LYS A 574 19.92 5.38 17.29
N LEU A 575 20.12 4.16 17.78
CA LEU A 575 20.20 3.81 19.20
C LEU A 575 21.58 3.24 19.51
N GLN A 576 22.30 3.92 20.40
CA GLN A 576 23.51 3.38 21.04
C GLN A 576 23.15 2.28 22.05
N PRO A 577 24.13 1.46 22.49
CA PRO A 577 23.95 0.53 23.61
C PRO A 577 23.26 1.18 24.81
N ARG A 578 22.29 0.48 25.42
CA ARG A 578 21.49 0.97 26.57
C ARG A 578 20.65 2.25 26.34
N GLN A 579 20.67 2.85 25.15
CA GLN A 579 19.96 4.11 24.89
C GLN A 579 18.44 3.91 24.77
N LYS A 580 17.67 4.81 25.38
CA LYS A 580 16.23 5.02 25.15
C LYS A 580 16.01 6.31 24.34
N ARG A 581 15.06 6.30 23.39
CA ARG A 581 14.70 7.47 22.59
C ARG A 581 13.21 7.46 22.23
N PRO A 582 12.43 8.51 22.53
CA PRO A 582 11.08 8.66 21.99
C PRO A 582 11.14 8.99 20.49
N VAL A 583 10.25 8.37 19.71
CA VAL A 583 10.04 8.64 18.29
C VAL A 583 8.56 8.91 18.06
N LYS A 584 8.22 9.97 17.33
CA LYS A 584 6.83 10.26 16.96
C LYS A 584 6.37 9.31 15.85
N VAL A 585 5.17 8.75 15.99
CA VAL A 585 4.43 8.05 14.94
C VAL A 585 4.02 9.08 13.88
N SER A 586 4.41 8.88 12.62
CA SER A 586 4.27 9.92 11.57
C SER A 586 3.72 9.41 10.24
N TRP A 587 3.18 8.19 10.23
CA TRP A 587 2.36 7.68 9.14
C TRP A 587 0.88 7.91 9.46
N ARG A 588 0.00 7.57 8.52
CA ARG A 588 -1.45 7.74 8.69
C ARG A 588 -1.99 6.80 9.75
N ASP A 589 -3.20 7.12 10.19
CA ASP A 589 -4.01 6.26 11.05
C ASP A 589 -4.50 5.05 10.26
N ASN A 590 -5.05 4.05 10.96
CA ASN A 590 -5.58 2.82 10.39
C ASN A 590 -4.52 2.06 9.57
N THR A 591 -3.24 2.14 9.96
CA THR A 591 -2.09 1.64 9.20
C THR A 591 -1.14 0.84 10.10
N ILE A 592 -0.71 -0.35 9.66
CA ILE A 592 0.31 -1.17 10.33
C ILE A 592 1.62 -1.06 9.54
N VAL A 593 2.71 -0.63 10.20
CA VAL A 593 4.03 -0.49 9.56
C VAL A 593 5.05 -1.40 10.23
N GLN A 594 5.86 -2.13 9.46
CA GLN A 594 6.91 -2.99 10.01
C GLN A 594 8.09 -2.15 10.52
N ILE A 595 8.56 -2.40 11.73
CA ILE A 595 9.81 -1.86 12.28
C ILE A 595 10.92 -2.91 12.32
N ARG A 596 12.11 -2.54 11.82
CA ARG A 596 13.26 -3.45 11.69
C ARG A 596 14.57 -2.70 11.97
N SER A 597 15.54 -3.39 12.57
CA SER A 597 16.92 -2.89 12.73
C SER A 597 17.73 -3.08 11.46
N ASP A 598 18.77 -2.28 11.25
CA ASP A 598 19.90 -2.54 10.34
C ASP A 598 20.80 -3.74 10.75
N LYS A 599 20.20 -4.74 11.41
CA LYS A 599 20.81 -5.98 11.88
C LYS A 599 19.88 -7.10 11.42
N GLY A 600 20.08 -7.57 10.20
CA GLY A 600 19.10 -8.37 9.45
C GLY A 600 18.67 -9.68 10.12
N ALA A 601 19.48 -10.23 11.01
CA ALA A 601 19.17 -11.44 11.79
C ALA A 601 18.19 -11.22 12.96
N LEU A 602 17.81 -9.97 13.28
CA LEU A 602 16.86 -9.68 14.36
C LEU A 602 15.41 -9.74 13.87
N ALA A 603 14.53 -10.33 14.67
CA ALA A 603 13.09 -10.33 14.38
C ALA A 603 12.58 -8.91 14.18
N ALA A 604 11.81 -8.72 13.10
CA ALA A 604 11.04 -7.51 12.88
C ALA A 604 9.79 -7.53 13.77
N SER A 605 9.26 -6.35 14.06
CA SER A 605 8.00 -6.16 14.77
C SER A 605 7.14 -5.19 13.96
N TYR A 606 5.90 -4.98 14.35
CA TYR A 606 4.96 -4.07 13.68
C TYR A 606 4.53 -2.95 14.63
N VAL A 607 4.10 -1.82 14.06
CA VAL A 607 3.50 -0.72 14.81
C VAL A 607 2.19 -0.33 14.15
N ALA A 608 1.08 -0.62 14.82
CA ALA A 608 -0.27 -0.33 14.36
C ALA A 608 -0.71 1.03 14.92
N ASN A 609 -0.89 2.02 14.04
CA ASN A 609 -1.42 3.33 14.41
C ASN A 609 -2.96 3.30 14.32
N ILE A 610 -3.66 3.27 15.47
CA ILE A 610 -5.13 3.14 15.53
C ILE A 610 -5.76 4.22 16.42
N PRO A 611 -6.89 4.82 16.02
CA PRO A 611 -7.57 5.88 16.76
C PRO A 611 -8.50 5.35 17.88
N SER A 612 -8.09 4.31 18.61
CA SER A 612 -8.95 3.61 19.58
C SER A 612 -8.13 2.92 20.69
N ALA A 613 -8.66 2.89 21.91
CA ALA A 613 -8.17 2.07 23.02
C ALA A 613 -8.76 0.65 23.02
N ALA A 614 -9.94 0.47 22.42
CA ALA A 614 -10.66 -0.80 22.34
C ALA A 614 -10.17 -1.65 21.17
N TYR A 615 -9.16 -2.49 21.40
CA TYR A 615 -8.54 -3.34 20.38
C TYR A 615 -8.20 -4.76 20.85
N GLN A 616 -7.94 -5.64 19.88
CA GLN A 616 -7.39 -6.98 20.03
C GLN A 616 -6.31 -7.22 18.96
N VAL A 617 -5.25 -7.94 19.34
CA VAL A 617 -4.26 -8.50 18.40
C VAL A 617 -4.62 -9.95 18.13
N VAL A 618 -4.55 -10.38 16.87
CA VAL A 618 -4.78 -11.77 16.44
C VAL A 618 -3.49 -12.26 15.77
N GLU A 619 -2.85 -13.27 16.36
CA GLU A 619 -1.64 -13.89 15.82
C GLU A 619 -2.00 -15.04 14.87
N PHE A 620 -1.40 -15.05 13.67
CA PHE A 620 -1.68 -16.07 12.66
C PHE A 620 -0.67 -17.22 12.73
N LYS A 621 -1.20 -18.43 12.95
CA LYS A 621 -0.40 -19.65 13.08
C LYS A 621 0.11 -20.10 11.71
N VAL A 622 1.40 -19.95 11.49
CA VAL A 622 2.14 -20.38 10.28
C VAL A 622 1.70 -21.78 9.83
N GLY A 623 1.40 -21.93 8.54
CA GLY A 623 0.95 -23.20 7.96
C GLY A 623 -0.55 -23.47 8.07
N LYS A 624 -1.35 -22.53 8.59
CA LYS A 624 -2.81 -22.49 8.40
C LYS A 624 -3.19 -21.37 7.44
N SER A 625 -4.23 -21.61 6.65
CA SER A 625 -4.86 -20.58 5.81
C SER A 625 -5.99 -19.84 6.53
N SER A 626 -6.58 -20.43 7.58
CA SER A 626 -7.80 -19.93 8.21
C SER A 626 -7.65 -19.76 9.73
N HIS A 627 -8.12 -18.61 10.24
CA HIS A 627 -7.86 -18.11 11.58
C HIS A 627 -9.12 -17.51 12.22
N GLY A 628 -9.68 -18.19 13.22
CA GLY A 628 -10.79 -17.66 14.02
C GLY A 628 -10.33 -16.60 15.03
N PHE A 629 -11.18 -15.60 15.28
CA PHE A 629 -11.00 -14.57 16.30
C PHE A 629 -12.30 -14.29 17.07
N SER A 630 -12.19 -13.64 18.24
CA SER A 630 -13.34 -13.21 19.05
C SER A 630 -12.96 -11.97 19.87
N PHE A 631 -13.57 -10.83 19.50
CA PHE A 631 -13.31 -9.52 20.07
C PHE A 631 -14.53 -9.08 20.91
N VAL A 632 -14.35 -9.10 22.24
CA VAL A 632 -15.41 -8.88 23.25
C VAL A 632 -15.34 -7.50 23.93
N THR A 633 -14.41 -6.64 23.51
CA THR A 633 -14.11 -5.35 24.18
C THR A 633 -14.73 -4.18 23.40
N ILE A 634 -16.03 -4.26 23.09
CA ILE A 634 -16.72 -3.26 22.27
C ILE A 634 -17.28 -2.16 23.18
N PRO A 635 -16.94 -0.87 22.95
CA PRO A 635 -17.48 0.23 23.74
C PRO A 635 -18.96 0.48 23.40
N PRO A 636 -19.81 0.82 24.39
CA PRO A 636 -21.15 1.33 24.10
C PRO A 636 -21.03 2.65 23.31
N GLY A 637 -21.61 2.67 22.11
CA GLY A 637 -21.53 3.80 21.18
C GLY A 637 -20.52 3.65 20.03
N ALA A 638 -19.80 2.52 19.93
CA ALA A 638 -19.08 2.18 18.70
C ALA A 638 -20.07 1.84 17.57
N ASP A 639 -19.80 2.32 16.35
CA ASP A 639 -20.67 2.12 15.17
C ASP A 639 -20.12 1.06 14.19
N LYS A 640 -18.82 0.83 14.25
CA LYS A 640 -18.05 0.01 13.31
C LYS A 640 -16.89 -0.70 14.01
N VAL A 641 -16.49 -1.84 13.46
CA VAL A 641 -15.20 -2.50 13.76
C VAL A 641 -14.30 -2.42 12.53
N THR A 642 -13.01 -2.22 12.76
CA THR A 642 -11.97 -2.18 11.71
C THR A 642 -10.96 -3.30 11.96
N ILE A 643 -10.66 -4.09 10.94
CA ILE A 643 -9.60 -5.11 10.92
C ILE A 643 -8.46 -4.61 10.02
N LEU A 644 -7.25 -4.58 10.57
CA LEU A 644 -6.02 -4.23 9.87
C LEU A 644 -5.12 -5.45 9.75
N ILE A 645 -4.66 -5.73 8.53
CA ILE A 645 -3.69 -6.80 8.23
C ILE A 645 -2.50 -6.14 7.51
N PRO A 646 -1.23 -6.46 7.85
CA PRO A 646 -0.07 -5.95 7.13
C PRO A 646 -0.20 -6.16 5.62
N ASN A 647 0.17 -5.17 4.81
CA ASN A 647 0.13 -5.22 3.35
C ASN A 647 -1.26 -5.43 2.69
N HIS A 648 -2.37 -5.14 3.38
CA HIS A 648 -3.74 -5.26 2.84
C HIS A 648 -4.54 -3.96 3.06
N ASP A 649 -5.66 -3.80 2.34
CA ASP A 649 -6.61 -2.72 2.60
C ASP A 649 -7.37 -2.92 3.93
N PRO A 650 -7.68 -1.86 4.71
CA PRO A 650 -8.46 -1.96 5.94
C PRO A 650 -9.88 -2.50 5.69
N VAL A 651 -10.23 -3.61 6.36
CA VAL A 651 -11.60 -4.15 6.36
C VAL A 651 -12.42 -3.41 7.41
N VAL A 652 -13.45 -2.68 6.99
CA VAL A 652 -14.33 -1.89 7.86
C VAL A 652 -15.75 -2.44 7.82
N VAL A 653 -16.29 -2.79 8.98
CA VAL A 653 -17.63 -3.40 9.11
C VAL A 653 -18.54 -2.48 9.91
N SER A 654 -19.77 -2.30 9.44
CA SER A 654 -20.82 -1.58 10.16
C SER A 654 -21.63 -2.53 11.03
N PHE A 655 -21.87 -2.16 12.30
CA PHE A 655 -22.79 -2.91 13.15
C PHE A 655 -24.25 -2.78 12.71
N ALA A 656 -24.59 -1.68 12.03
CA ALA A 656 -25.94 -1.42 11.51
C ALA A 656 -26.39 -2.40 10.41
N SER A 657 -25.47 -3.18 9.81
CA SER A 657 -25.81 -4.23 8.85
C SER A 657 -26.44 -5.46 9.50
N GLY A 658 -26.12 -5.73 10.77
CA GLY A 658 -26.47 -6.97 11.47
C GLY A 658 -25.85 -8.24 10.87
N GLY A 659 -26.22 -9.38 11.47
CA GLY A 659 -26.00 -10.72 10.92
C GLY A 659 -24.55 -11.15 10.70
N SER A 660 -24.37 -12.13 9.81
CA SER A 660 -23.05 -12.55 9.33
C SER A 660 -22.71 -11.84 8.01
N GLN A 661 -21.46 -11.40 7.87
CA GLN A 661 -20.96 -10.67 6.70
C GLN A 661 -19.71 -11.36 6.15
N LEU A 662 -19.70 -11.61 4.84
CA LEU A 662 -18.54 -12.08 4.08
C LEU A 662 -17.91 -10.88 3.36
N ILE A 663 -16.61 -10.65 3.55
CA ILE A 663 -15.90 -9.49 3.00
C ILE A 663 -14.57 -9.94 2.37
N PRO A 664 -14.26 -9.59 1.10
CA PRO A 664 -13.00 -9.97 0.46
C PRO A 664 -11.79 -9.26 1.09
N LEU A 665 -10.70 -10.00 1.26
CA LEU A 665 -9.39 -9.44 1.61
C LEU A 665 -8.70 -8.95 0.33
N VAL A 666 -8.49 -7.63 0.24
CA VAL A 666 -7.90 -6.99 -0.94
C VAL A 666 -6.46 -6.55 -0.66
N LYS A 667 -5.59 -6.81 -1.65
CA LYS A 667 -4.16 -6.48 -1.63
C LYS A 667 -3.77 -5.87 -2.98
N LYS A 668 -3.60 -4.54 -3.01
CA LYS A 668 -3.28 -3.74 -4.21
C LYS A 668 -4.32 -3.86 -5.34
N GLY A 669 -5.58 -4.15 -4.97
CA GLY A 669 -6.70 -4.37 -5.90
C GLY A 669 -6.90 -5.82 -6.34
N GLU A 670 -6.08 -6.76 -5.89
CA GLU A 670 -6.26 -8.19 -6.09
C GLU A 670 -6.92 -8.82 -4.84
N GLU A 671 -7.87 -9.73 -5.03
CA GLU A 671 -8.50 -10.49 -3.96
C GLU A 671 -7.63 -11.68 -3.56
N VAL A 672 -7.26 -11.77 -2.28
CA VAL A 672 -6.27 -12.72 -1.76
C VAL A 672 -6.79 -13.57 -0.59
N GLY A 673 -8.09 -13.50 -0.32
CA GLY A 673 -8.77 -14.21 0.75
C GLY A 673 -10.11 -13.55 1.10
N GLU A 674 -10.67 -13.93 2.24
CA GLU A 674 -11.98 -13.49 2.73
C GLU A 674 -11.98 -13.38 4.26
N VAL A 675 -12.90 -12.59 4.80
CA VAL A 675 -13.25 -12.61 6.23
C VAL A 675 -14.74 -12.86 6.37
N VAL A 676 -15.09 -13.93 7.10
CA VAL A 676 -16.44 -14.16 7.63
C VAL A 676 -16.51 -13.52 9.00
N ILE A 677 -17.51 -12.69 9.25
CA ILE A 677 -17.67 -11.94 10.51
C ILE A 677 -19.08 -12.16 11.03
N GLU A 678 -19.22 -12.33 12.34
CA GLU A 678 -20.46 -12.59 13.06
C GLU A 678 -20.62 -11.54 14.18
N LEU A 679 -21.74 -10.84 14.18
CA LEU A 679 -22.08 -9.84 15.20
C LEU A 679 -22.97 -10.49 16.27
N ASN A 680 -22.55 -10.45 17.54
CA ASN A 680 -23.21 -11.09 18.69
C ASN A 680 -23.53 -10.09 19.82
#